data_AF-A0A1V5S6E5-F1
#
_entry.id   AF-A0A1V5S6E5-F1
#
_cell.length_a   1.000
_cell.length_b   1.000
_cell.length_c   1.000
_cell.angle_alpha   90.00
_cell.angle_beta   90.00
_cell.angle_gamma   90.00
#
_symmetry.space_group_name_H-M   'P 1'
#
loop_
_entity.id
_entity.type
_entity.pdbx_description
1 polymer ?
#
loop_
_entity_poly.entity_id
_entity_poly.type
_entity_poly.pdbx_seq_one_letter_code
_entity_poly.pdbx_strand_id
1 'polypeptide(L)'
;MLSITEYYKEKIIRPEKILCIGEGNFIRAFVCFLLDLMNEKQVYDGSAVLCQPIEEGKCAQINSQNGLYTVIERGMENGMSIERARIISSVSRCINPYKDFEAFLQIGRSPNLEVIISNTTEAGIAFKDTDKFNDCPHVSYPGKLTRLLFERFSLFGEGHGLLILPVELIDQNGKRLKECVNDYIKLWKLPDRFKKWIESECFFADTLVDRIVSGYPSDDEERLRQKLGYFDSLLDTAEPFFFWAIEAPKKWTSVFPADKSGLSVVFSDDISSYKKRKVRILNCAHTLSVLAAFLAGHDTVYEMMCDKLFENFIRQTLSEEIIPFIELPLDEMNAYAQSVLERFRNSYLEHRLLDISLNSVSKYKARCLPSAVDCIKGQNSAPDNLAFALGALIKFYQGEWIEGKYYGKRNGQRYEIRDDRAVLKFISKSKPLEILKNTRLWGIDLTFFSDFSEKVVKAYEDINNYGIYDALRLCLTHEISEESVIINKSDSVAVAALPLSRGKTALGTKLLEDIPAGHKFAVRDIQKEEEVIKYGKRIGIATQNIKSGEQVHLHNLKTALSGTSEYSYSQPFAHRQEKYEERFFMGYERHDGRIGTRNEIWIVPTVGCINNTAQIIAKKAAELFGGYCDGIFAFSHPYGCSQLGEDGENTAKFLSALCRHPNAGGVVLLGLGCENNNIRVMKKYLTRTEKSRIRFITAQDEYDEISTALEMVGELCRNTSGEIRTRVPLSKLVLGMKCGGSDAFSGITANPLCGMVSDYICLSGGSVILSEVPEMFGAETDLLQRCESKEVFDKAVLMINSFKEYFSKHGEPIYENPSPGNKQGGITTLEEKSLGCIQKGGRSPVTDVLELYGECKKSGLSLLWGPGNDIVSSSNIAAAGATLLLFTTGRGTPFGSFVPTIKISSNSSVANRKRSWIDFDAAGILKNNDFTFYRDELIKLIIETASGEKTKSEQNGYREAAIFKSGITL
;
A
#
# COMPACT_ATOMS: atom_id res chain seq x y z
N MET A 1 -1.89 46.83 9.07
CA MET A 1 -1.75 45.57 8.31
C MET A 1 -2.33 45.82 6.93
N LEU A 2 -1.63 45.43 5.87
CA LEU A 2 -2.04 45.72 4.50
C LEU A 2 -3.31 44.94 4.14
N SER A 3 -4.16 45.51 3.29
CA SER A 3 -5.18 44.78 2.53
C SER A 3 -4.50 43.90 1.47
N ILE A 4 -5.17 42.84 1.01
CA ILE A 4 -4.65 41.98 -0.07
C ILE A 4 -4.30 42.77 -1.34
N THR A 5 -5.05 43.82 -1.65
CA THR A 5 -4.81 44.73 -2.78
C THR A 5 -3.56 45.59 -2.62
N GLU A 6 -3.19 45.95 -1.39
CA GLU A 6 -1.93 46.68 -1.11
C GLU A 6 -0.73 45.74 -1.05
N TYR A 7 -0.96 44.49 -0.66
CA TYR A 7 0.06 43.44 -0.61
C TYR A 7 0.44 42.93 -2.01
N TYR A 8 -0.56 42.65 -2.86
CA TYR A 8 -0.37 42.12 -4.20
C TYR A 8 -0.39 43.23 -5.25
N LYS A 9 0.78 43.86 -5.47
CA LYS A 9 0.90 45.15 -6.17
C LYS A 9 0.64 45.13 -7.68
N GLU A 10 0.83 43.99 -8.36
CA GLU A 10 0.69 43.90 -9.81
C GLU A 10 -0.12 42.67 -10.24
N LYS A 11 -1.38 42.90 -10.60
CA LYS A 11 -2.26 41.89 -11.20
C LYS A 11 -2.13 41.94 -12.72
N ILE A 12 -1.71 40.84 -13.31
CA ILE A 12 -1.65 40.69 -14.78
C ILE A 12 -3.08 40.68 -15.33
N ILE A 13 -3.38 41.63 -16.22
CA ILE A 13 -4.67 41.73 -16.90
C ILE A 13 -4.69 40.73 -18.07
N ARG A 14 -5.72 39.89 -18.11
CA ARG A 14 -5.94 38.88 -19.14
C ARG A 14 -7.32 39.06 -19.79
N PRO A 15 -7.53 38.60 -21.02
CA PRO A 15 -8.84 38.66 -21.65
C PRO A 15 -9.90 37.91 -20.83
N GLU A 16 -11.10 38.48 -20.72
CA GLU A 16 -12.27 37.82 -20.10
C GLU A 16 -12.74 36.68 -21.02
N LYS A 17 -12.35 35.44 -20.70
CA LYS A 17 -12.64 34.24 -21.50
C LYS A 17 -13.63 33.28 -20.86
N ILE A 18 -13.82 33.40 -19.54
CA ILE A 18 -14.70 32.51 -18.76
C ILE A 18 -15.76 33.35 -18.04
N LEU A 19 -17.02 32.95 -18.14
CA LEU A 19 -18.11 33.48 -17.31
C LEU A 19 -18.53 32.42 -16.28
N CYS A 20 -18.34 32.70 -15.00
CA CYS A 20 -18.80 31.85 -13.92
C CYS A 20 -20.13 32.36 -13.36
N ILE A 21 -21.18 31.55 -13.44
CA ILE A 21 -22.48 31.82 -12.83
C ILE A 21 -22.47 31.23 -11.43
N GLY A 22 -22.34 32.09 -10.44
CA GLY A 22 -21.99 31.73 -9.08
C GLY A 22 -20.68 32.40 -8.64
N GLU A 23 -20.69 32.99 -7.46
CA GLU A 23 -19.53 33.60 -6.80
C GLU A 23 -19.23 32.97 -5.43
N GLY A 24 -19.90 31.85 -5.14
CA GLY A 24 -19.76 31.10 -3.90
C GLY A 24 -18.39 30.44 -3.75
N ASN A 25 -18.18 29.86 -2.56
CA ASN A 25 -16.88 29.32 -2.15
C ASN A 25 -16.37 28.25 -3.11
N PHE A 26 -17.26 27.38 -3.61
CA PHE A 26 -16.87 26.32 -4.54
C PHE A 26 -16.29 26.88 -5.85
N ILE A 27 -16.94 27.85 -6.50
CA ILE A 27 -16.40 28.48 -7.73
C ILE A 27 -15.01 29.07 -7.46
N ARG A 28 -14.84 29.74 -6.33
CA ARG A 28 -13.58 30.42 -5.98
C ARG A 28 -12.45 29.46 -5.65
N ALA A 29 -12.71 28.45 -4.83
CA ALA A 29 -11.71 27.48 -4.37
C ALA A 29 -11.52 26.29 -5.34
N PHE A 30 -12.37 26.13 -6.36
CA PHE A 30 -12.27 25.07 -7.35
C PHE A 30 -11.95 25.62 -8.75
N VAL A 31 -12.88 26.36 -9.35
CA VAL A 31 -12.80 26.80 -10.75
C VAL A 31 -11.74 27.88 -10.92
N CYS A 32 -11.84 28.96 -10.16
CA CYS A 32 -10.91 30.08 -10.25
C CYS A 32 -9.51 29.71 -9.75
N PHE A 33 -9.44 28.80 -8.77
CA PHE A 33 -8.18 28.19 -8.31
C PHE A 33 -7.47 27.43 -9.44
N LEU A 34 -8.19 26.56 -10.14
CA LEU A 34 -7.66 25.83 -11.29
C LEU A 34 -7.25 26.78 -12.43
N LEU A 35 -8.05 27.82 -12.71
CA LEU A 35 -7.72 28.82 -13.72
C LEU A 35 -6.43 29.58 -13.39
N ASP A 36 -6.21 29.93 -12.12
CA ASP A 36 -4.98 30.59 -11.66
C ASP A 36 -3.75 29.71 -11.91
N LEU A 37 -3.84 28.42 -11.62
CA LEU A 37 -2.78 27.44 -11.92
C LEU A 37 -2.54 27.24 -13.42
N MET A 38 -3.60 27.23 -14.24
CA MET A 38 -3.47 27.14 -15.70
C MET A 38 -2.73 28.36 -16.28
N ASN A 39 -3.06 29.55 -15.78
CA ASN A 39 -2.38 30.78 -16.17
C ASN A 39 -0.92 30.80 -15.70
N GLU A 40 -0.63 30.35 -14.47
CA GLU A 40 0.73 30.23 -13.93
C GLU A 40 1.61 29.28 -14.77
N LYS A 41 1.03 28.15 -15.21
CA LYS A 41 1.69 27.18 -16.10
C LYS A 41 1.74 27.59 -17.56
N GLN A 42 1.18 28.75 -17.91
CA GLN A 42 1.13 29.27 -19.29
C GLN A 42 0.43 28.31 -20.27
N VAL A 43 -0.48 27.47 -19.77
CA VAL A 43 -1.32 26.59 -20.61
C VAL A 43 -2.65 27.23 -20.96
N TYR A 44 -2.98 28.35 -20.32
CA TYR A 44 -4.11 29.20 -20.62
C TYR A 44 -3.74 30.68 -20.43
N ASP A 45 -4.47 31.56 -21.09
CA ASP A 45 -4.33 33.01 -20.94
C ASP A 45 -5.71 33.66 -20.97
N GLY A 46 -6.35 33.69 -19.81
CA GLY A 46 -7.69 34.22 -19.64
C GLY A 46 -8.08 34.45 -18.19
N SER A 47 -9.04 35.36 -18.00
CA SER A 47 -9.65 35.67 -16.71
C SER A 47 -11.12 35.23 -16.67
N ALA A 48 -11.57 34.91 -15.45
CA ALA A 48 -12.96 34.65 -15.15
C ALA A 48 -13.70 35.96 -14.80
N VAL A 49 -14.93 36.08 -15.26
CA VAL A 49 -15.92 37.05 -14.79
C VAL A 49 -16.91 36.28 -13.91
N LEU A 50 -17.05 36.66 -12.65
CA LEU A 50 -18.04 36.06 -11.77
C LEU A 50 -19.40 36.75 -11.97
N CYS A 51 -20.49 36.03 -11.80
CA CYS A 51 -21.84 36.58 -11.90
C CYS A 51 -22.71 36.04 -10.76
N GLN A 52 -23.33 36.94 -10.01
CA GLN A 52 -24.12 36.60 -8.84
C GLN A 52 -25.42 35.88 -9.24
N PRO A 53 -25.74 34.69 -8.69
CA PRO A 53 -26.89 33.89 -9.10
C PRO A 53 -28.20 34.31 -8.41
N ILE A 54 -28.11 35.01 -7.28
CA ILE A 54 -29.22 35.51 -6.44
C ILE A 54 -29.06 37.02 -6.16
N GLU A 55 -30.07 37.69 -5.61
CA GLU A 55 -30.07 39.15 -5.45
C GLU A 55 -29.06 39.67 -4.40
N GLU A 56 -28.91 38.94 -3.30
CA GLU A 56 -27.91 39.20 -2.25
C GLU A 56 -26.71 38.25 -2.41
N GLY A 57 -25.49 38.79 -2.47
CA GLY A 57 -24.29 37.98 -2.66
C GLY A 57 -23.00 38.77 -2.55
N LYS A 58 -21.88 38.18 -2.99
CA LYS A 58 -20.52 38.69 -2.69
C LYS A 58 -19.94 39.63 -3.74
N CYS A 59 -20.72 40.04 -4.74
CA CYS A 59 -20.23 40.83 -5.87
C CYS A 59 -19.52 42.13 -5.46
N ALA A 60 -20.11 42.90 -4.54
CA ALA A 60 -19.51 44.14 -4.05
C ALA A 60 -18.17 43.89 -3.33
N GLN A 61 -18.08 42.84 -2.50
CA GLN A 61 -16.86 42.47 -1.79
C GLN A 61 -15.75 42.05 -2.77
N ILE A 62 -16.08 41.19 -3.74
CA ILE A 62 -15.13 40.72 -4.77
C ILE A 62 -14.56 41.90 -5.56
N ASN A 63 -15.41 42.83 -5.99
CA ASN A 63 -14.96 44.00 -6.72
C ASN A 63 -14.14 44.96 -5.85
N SER A 64 -14.46 45.09 -4.56
CA SER A 64 -13.69 45.93 -3.64
C SER A 64 -12.25 45.45 -3.42
N GLN A 65 -11.99 44.14 -3.62
CA GLN A 65 -10.64 43.56 -3.60
C GLN A 65 -10.03 43.38 -4.99
N ASN A 66 -10.56 44.05 -6.04
CA ASN A 66 -10.12 43.91 -7.43
C ASN A 66 -10.12 42.44 -7.93
N GLY A 67 -11.05 41.61 -7.44
CA GLY A 67 -11.12 40.19 -7.75
C GLY A 67 -10.06 39.32 -7.06
N LEU A 68 -9.22 39.89 -6.21
CA LEU A 68 -8.21 39.15 -5.43
C LEU A 68 -8.85 38.53 -4.18
N TYR A 69 -8.43 37.32 -3.87
CA TYR A 69 -8.72 36.62 -2.61
C TYR A 69 -7.73 35.46 -2.45
N THR A 70 -7.68 34.85 -1.28
CA THR A 70 -6.74 33.80 -0.93
C THR A 70 -7.48 32.50 -0.67
N VAL A 71 -6.97 31.41 -1.27
CA VAL A 71 -7.41 30.04 -0.98
C VAL A 71 -6.35 29.38 -0.10
N ILE A 72 -6.79 28.85 1.04
CA ILE A 72 -5.98 28.06 1.96
C ILE A 72 -6.31 26.59 1.73
N GLU A 73 -5.34 25.85 1.19
CA GLU A 73 -5.39 24.40 1.11
C GLU A 73 -4.90 23.81 2.43
N ARG A 74 -5.75 23.07 3.15
CA ARG A 74 -5.38 22.44 4.42
C ARG A 74 -5.96 21.05 4.60
N GLY A 75 -5.12 20.12 5.04
CA GLY A 75 -5.50 18.72 5.22
C GLY A 75 -4.29 17.79 5.12
N MET A 76 -4.54 16.53 4.78
CA MET A 76 -3.50 15.52 4.59
C MET A 76 -3.18 15.37 3.10
N GLU A 77 -1.89 15.27 2.76
CA GLU A 77 -1.39 14.95 1.43
C GLU A 77 -0.13 14.08 1.59
N ASN A 78 -0.13 12.88 1.00
CA ASN A 78 0.98 11.91 1.09
C ASN A 78 1.39 11.60 2.55
N GLY A 79 0.41 11.37 3.42
CA GLY A 79 0.62 11.09 4.84
C GLY A 79 1.11 12.27 5.70
N MET A 80 1.25 13.48 5.14
CA MET A 80 1.68 14.68 5.86
C MET A 80 0.54 15.70 5.98
N SER A 81 0.47 16.39 7.13
CA SER A 81 -0.40 17.54 7.28
C SER A 81 0.18 18.74 6.54
N ILE A 82 -0.61 19.35 5.67
CA ILE A 82 -0.23 20.50 4.86
C ILE A 82 -1.17 21.68 5.10
N GLU A 83 -0.62 22.89 5.00
CA GLU A 83 -1.37 24.15 5.01
C GLU A 83 -0.69 25.15 4.06
N ARG A 84 -1.21 25.29 2.84
CA ARG A 84 -0.68 26.17 1.78
C ARG A 84 -1.65 27.30 1.51
N ALA A 85 -1.13 28.51 1.28
CA ALA A 85 -1.92 29.66 0.88
C ALA A 85 -1.58 30.07 -0.55
N ARG A 86 -2.61 30.32 -1.37
CA ARG A 86 -2.46 30.87 -2.72
C ARG A 86 -3.37 32.08 -2.89
N ILE A 87 -2.80 33.20 -3.32
CA ILE A 87 -3.57 34.36 -3.79
C ILE A 87 -4.09 34.02 -5.19
N ILE A 88 -5.40 34.12 -5.38
CA ILE A 88 -6.07 33.96 -6.66
C ILE A 88 -6.18 35.31 -7.35
N SER A 89 -5.65 35.36 -8.56
CA SER A 89 -5.60 36.56 -9.39
C SER A 89 -6.39 36.43 -10.71
N SER A 90 -6.95 35.24 -10.95
CA SER A 90 -7.62 34.87 -12.20
C SER A 90 -9.02 35.49 -12.39
N VAL A 91 -9.63 36.08 -11.36
CA VAL A 91 -10.93 36.75 -11.45
C VAL A 91 -10.75 38.21 -11.85
N SER A 92 -11.33 38.63 -12.98
CA SER A 92 -11.29 40.01 -13.48
C SER A 92 -12.19 40.95 -12.66
N ARG A 93 -13.48 40.60 -12.57
CA ARG A 93 -14.55 41.33 -11.87
C ARG A 93 -15.73 40.39 -11.55
N CYS A 94 -16.66 40.87 -10.75
CA CYS A 94 -17.95 40.24 -10.49
C CYS A 94 -19.10 41.14 -10.98
N ILE A 95 -20.12 40.55 -11.61
CA ILE A 95 -21.32 41.20 -12.11
C ILE A 95 -22.48 40.89 -11.18
N ASN A 96 -23.24 41.92 -10.80
CA ASN A 96 -24.53 41.74 -10.14
C ASN A 96 -25.64 41.98 -11.18
N PRO A 97 -26.24 40.91 -11.77
CA PRO A 97 -27.22 41.05 -12.84
C PRO A 97 -28.56 41.64 -12.35
N TYR A 98 -28.79 41.73 -11.04
CA TYR A 98 -29.96 42.37 -10.44
C TYR A 98 -29.84 43.89 -10.36
N LYS A 99 -28.61 44.42 -10.46
CA LYS A 99 -28.33 45.86 -10.47
C LYS A 99 -27.93 46.36 -11.86
N ASP A 100 -27.17 45.55 -12.60
CA ASP A 100 -26.68 45.87 -13.93
C ASP A 100 -26.76 44.63 -14.83
N PHE A 101 -27.97 44.41 -15.37
CA PHE A 101 -28.20 43.31 -16.31
C PHE A 101 -27.53 43.54 -17.66
N GLU A 102 -27.28 44.80 -18.03
CA GLU A 102 -26.62 45.12 -19.29
C GLU A 102 -25.15 44.69 -19.27
N ALA A 103 -24.44 44.85 -18.16
CA ALA A 103 -23.09 44.28 -17.99
C ALA A 103 -23.07 42.75 -18.19
N PHE A 104 -24.12 42.05 -17.75
CA PHE A 104 -24.27 40.60 -17.98
C PHE A 104 -24.51 40.26 -19.46
N LEU A 105 -25.23 41.08 -20.21
CA LEU A 105 -25.37 40.89 -21.66
C LEU A 105 -24.08 41.25 -22.41
N GLN A 106 -23.37 42.30 -21.98
CA GLN A 106 -22.12 42.74 -22.59
C GLN A 106 -21.04 41.66 -22.57
N ILE A 107 -20.92 40.87 -21.50
CA ILE A 107 -19.98 39.74 -21.48
C ILE A 107 -20.36 38.68 -22.53
N GLY A 108 -21.67 38.44 -22.76
CA GLY A 108 -22.14 37.56 -23.84
C GLY A 108 -21.79 38.06 -25.24
N ARG A 109 -21.68 39.39 -25.41
CA ARG A 109 -21.25 40.05 -26.68
C ARG A 109 -19.73 40.05 -26.88
N SER A 110 -18.93 39.63 -25.90
CA SER A 110 -17.47 39.60 -26.02
C SER A 110 -17.03 38.47 -26.98
N PRO A 111 -16.25 38.75 -28.04
CA PRO A 111 -15.73 37.68 -28.90
C PRO A 111 -14.73 36.77 -28.17
N ASN A 112 -14.16 37.23 -27.05
CA ASN A 112 -13.20 36.47 -26.25
C ASN A 112 -13.85 35.44 -25.32
N LEU A 113 -15.16 35.53 -25.07
CA LEU A 113 -15.86 34.56 -24.22
C LEU A 113 -15.86 33.19 -24.91
N GLU A 114 -15.34 32.17 -24.22
CA GLU A 114 -15.17 30.81 -24.72
C GLU A 114 -15.91 29.78 -23.84
N VAL A 115 -15.96 30.01 -22.52
CA VAL A 115 -16.47 29.04 -21.55
C VAL A 115 -17.47 29.69 -20.59
N ILE A 116 -18.57 28.98 -20.29
CA ILE A 116 -19.50 29.31 -19.20
C ILE A 116 -19.46 28.17 -18.19
N ILE A 117 -19.28 28.50 -16.91
CA ILE A 117 -19.23 27.53 -15.80
C ILE A 117 -20.30 27.92 -14.78
N SER A 118 -21.07 26.98 -14.22
CA SER A 118 -22.11 27.32 -13.24
C SER A 118 -22.02 26.52 -11.95
N ASN A 119 -22.28 27.17 -10.83
CA ASN A 119 -22.64 26.53 -9.58
C ASN A 119 -23.76 27.33 -8.91
N THR A 120 -24.99 26.89 -9.14
CA THR A 120 -26.22 27.54 -8.68
C THR A 120 -26.98 26.72 -7.63
N THR A 121 -26.29 25.76 -7.00
CA THR A 121 -26.86 24.68 -6.14
C THR A 121 -27.70 23.66 -6.93
N GLU A 122 -28.06 22.54 -6.30
CA GLU A 122 -28.84 21.47 -6.91
C GLU A 122 -30.23 21.93 -7.37
N ALA A 123 -30.79 22.95 -6.72
CA ALA A 123 -32.09 23.54 -7.07
C ALA A 123 -32.00 24.59 -8.19
N GLY A 124 -30.79 25.04 -8.55
CA GLY A 124 -30.58 26.16 -9.48
C GLY A 124 -30.84 25.84 -10.95
N ILE A 125 -30.61 24.60 -11.37
CA ILE A 125 -30.93 24.12 -12.72
C ILE A 125 -32.41 23.69 -12.75
N ALA A 126 -33.28 24.69 -12.86
CA ALA A 126 -34.72 24.49 -12.93
C ALA A 126 -35.37 25.42 -13.97
N PHE A 127 -36.27 24.86 -14.76
CA PHE A 127 -37.16 25.63 -15.64
C PHE A 127 -38.27 26.31 -14.82
N LYS A 128 -38.56 27.57 -15.16
CA LYS A 128 -39.63 28.38 -14.58
C LYS A 128 -40.44 28.99 -15.72
N ASP A 129 -41.65 28.48 -15.92
CA ASP A 129 -42.59 28.98 -16.94
C ASP A 129 -43.01 30.44 -16.74
N THR A 130 -42.76 31.00 -15.56
CA THR A 130 -43.01 32.41 -15.22
C THR A 130 -41.98 33.39 -15.81
N ASP A 131 -40.77 32.92 -16.20
CA ASP A 131 -39.73 33.78 -16.77
C ASP A 131 -40.12 34.24 -18.20
N LYS A 132 -40.01 35.55 -18.45
CA LYS A 132 -40.29 36.19 -19.74
C LYS A 132 -39.01 36.67 -20.40
N PHE A 133 -38.97 36.64 -21.74
CA PHE A 133 -37.81 37.04 -22.54
C PHE A 133 -37.23 38.43 -22.21
N ASN A 134 -38.06 39.40 -21.84
CA ASN A 134 -37.65 40.77 -21.52
C ASN A 134 -37.35 41.00 -20.03
N ASP A 135 -37.32 39.96 -19.20
CA ASP A 135 -37.00 40.10 -17.77
C ASP A 135 -35.52 40.44 -17.57
N CYS A 136 -35.23 41.44 -16.74
CA CYS A 136 -33.89 41.96 -16.49
C CYS A 136 -33.63 42.10 -14.98
N PRO A 137 -33.17 41.05 -14.27
CA PRO A 137 -32.84 39.72 -14.77
C PRO A 137 -34.01 38.72 -14.66
N HIS A 138 -33.85 37.56 -15.29
CA HIS A 138 -34.75 36.42 -15.14
C HIS A 138 -34.59 35.76 -13.75
N VAL A 139 -35.65 35.13 -13.23
CA VAL A 139 -35.60 34.46 -11.91
C VAL A 139 -34.70 33.24 -11.99
N SER A 140 -34.91 32.36 -12.98
CA SER A 140 -34.13 31.13 -13.11
C SER A 140 -32.76 31.37 -13.73
N TYR A 141 -31.77 30.56 -13.35
CA TYR A 141 -30.48 30.57 -14.02
C TYR A 141 -30.58 30.17 -15.51
N PRO A 142 -31.24 29.05 -15.89
CA PRO A 142 -31.33 28.68 -17.30
C PRO A 142 -32.02 29.75 -18.17
N GLY A 143 -32.93 30.55 -17.60
CA GLY A 143 -33.53 31.71 -18.26
C GLY A 143 -32.48 32.78 -18.56
N LYS A 144 -31.72 33.22 -17.53
CA LYS A 144 -30.61 34.19 -17.70
C LYS A 144 -29.60 33.71 -18.77
N LEU A 145 -29.22 32.43 -18.73
CA LEU A 145 -28.30 31.83 -19.71
C LEU A 145 -28.88 31.86 -21.13
N THR A 146 -30.14 31.48 -21.31
CA THR A 146 -30.79 31.47 -22.62
C THR A 146 -30.83 32.88 -23.22
N ARG A 147 -31.13 33.90 -22.40
CA ARG A 147 -31.13 35.30 -22.84
C ARG A 147 -29.74 35.78 -23.28
N LEU A 148 -28.69 35.41 -22.54
CA LEU A 148 -27.30 35.74 -22.87
C LEU A 148 -26.84 35.05 -24.17
N LEU A 149 -27.13 33.76 -24.32
CA LEU A 149 -26.80 33.00 -25.53
C LEU A 149 -27.53 33.56 -26.75
N PHE A 150 -28.80 33.98 -26.59
CA PHE A 150 -29.55 34.62 -27.65
C PHE A 150 -28.96 35.98 -28.05
N GLU A 151 -28.49 36.76 -27.08
CA GLU A 151 -27.79 38.03 -27.34
C GLU A 151 -26.53 37.81 -28.19
N ARG A 152 -25.72 36.81 -27.79
CA ARG A 152 -24.50 36.43 -28.51
C ARG A 152 -24.80 35.99 -29.94
N PHE A 153 -25.76 35.08 -30.10
CA PHE A 153 -26.17 34.60 -31.42
C PHE A 153 -26.71 35.73 -32.31
N SER A 154 -27.47 36.65 -31.73
CA SER A 154 -28.03 37.79 -32.48
C SER A 154 -26.93 38.72 -33.01
N LEU A 155 -25.80 38.79 -32.31
CA LEU A 155 -24.65 39.61 -32.71
C LEU A 155 -23.75 38.91 -33.74
N PHE A 156 -23.40 37.64 -33.51
CA PHE A 156 -22.39 36.94 -34.30
C PHE A 156 -22.95 36.01 -35.39
N GLY A 157 -24.19 35.56 -35.26
CA GLY A 157 -24.76 34.55 -36.16
C GLY A 157 -24.18 33.15 -35.93
N GLU A 158 -23.87 32.44 -37.01
CA GLU A 158 -23.17 31.14 -36.98
C GLU A 158 -21.68 31.37 -36.63
N GLY A 159 -21.07 30.45 -35.89
CA GLY A 159 -19.77 30.64 -35.22
C GLY A 159 -19.89 31.07 -33.75
N HIS A 160 -18.76 31.12 -33.03
CA HIS A 160 -18.68 31.62 -31.65
C HIS A 160 -19.51 30.87 -30.59
N GLY A 161 -19.82 29.60 -30.82
CA GLY A 161 -20.37 28.70 -29.79
C GLY A 161 -19.50 28.60 -28.54
N LEU A 162 -20.10 28.16 -27.43
CA LEU A 162 -19.46 28.14 -26.11
C LEU A 162 -19.42 26.73 -25.51
N LEU A 163 -18.38 26.46 -24.72
CA LEU A 163 -18.34 25.32 -23.82
C LEU A 163 -19.08 25.67 -22.52
N ILE A 164 -20.04 24.85 -22.11
CA ILE A 164 -20.90 25.09 -20.94
C ILE A 164 -20.69 23.95 -19.95
N LEU A 165 -20.13 24.26 -18.79
CA LEU A 165 -19.71 23.32 -17.76
C LEU A 165 -20.49 23.59 -16.45
N PRO A 166 -21.69 23.03 -16.27
CA PRO A 166 -22.33 23.02 -14.97
C PRO A 166 -21.51 22.16 -14.00
N VAL A 167 -21.27 22.66 -12.79
CA VAL A 167 -20.60 21.94 -11.69
C VAL A 167 -21.52 21.79 -10.47
N GLU A 168 -22.83 21.86 -10.69
CA GLU A 168 -23.86 21.48 -9.73
C GLU A 168 -23.82 19.96 -9.46
N LEU A 169 -24.06 19.57 -8.20
CA LEU A 169 -24.05 18.16 -7.75
C LEU A 169 -25.37 17.42 -8.07
N ILE A 170 -25.84 17.52 -9.31
CA ILE A 170 -26.97 16.77 -9.83
C ILE A 170 -26.50 15.80 -10.92
N ASP A 171 -27.18 14.67 -11.08
CA ASP A 171 -26.85 13.75 -12.17
C ASP A 171 -27.22 14.36 -13.53
N GLN A 172 -26.42 14.08 -14.56
CA GLN A 172 -26.60 14.58 -15.93
C GLN A 172 -26.82 16.12 -15.98
N ASN A 173 -26.00 16.87 -15.24
CA ASN A 173 -26.15 18.31 -15.05
C ASN A 173 -26.09 19.13 -16.35
N GLY A 174 -25.19 18.79 -17.28
CA GLY A 174 -25.07 19.38 -18.62
C GLY A 174 -26.31 19.14 -19.46
N LYS A 175 -26.74 17.88 -19.54
CA LYS A 175 -27.96 17.51 -20.26
C LYS A 175 -29.20 18.20 -19.69
N ARG A 176 -29.34 18.23 -18.37
CA ARG A 176 -30.48 18.87 -17.70
C ARG A 176 -30.54 20.37 -17.96
N LEU A 177 -29.40 21.05 -17.95
CA LEU A 177 -29.31 22.47 -18.28
C LEU A 177 -29.70 22.73 -19.75
N LYS A 178 -29.22 21.88 -20.67
CA LYS A 178 -29.60 21.95 -22.10
C LYS A 178 -31.10 21.77 -22.32
N GLU A 179 -31.74 20.85 -21.60
CA GLU A 179 -33.20 20.67 -21.62
C GLU A 179 -33.92 21.96 -21.21
N CYS A 180 -33.51 22.59 -20.12
CA CYS A 180 -34.10 23.85 -19.65
C CYS A 180 -33.94 24.98 -20.68
N VAL A 181 -32.77 25.11 -21.32
CA VAL A 181 -32.54 26.09 -22.40
C VAL A 181 -33.48 25.83 -23.59
N ASN A 182 -33.65 24.57 -23.98
CA ASN A 182 -34.58 24.19 -25.05
C ASN A 182 -36.04 24.50 -24.71
N ASP A 183 -36.42 24.37 -23.44
CA ASP A 183 -37.77 24.72 -22.99
C ASP A 183 -37.99 26.24 -23.03
N TYR A 184 -36.98 27.05 -22.73
CA TYR A 184 -37.06 28.51 -22.93
C TYR A 184 -37.07 28.93 -24.40
N ILE A 185 -36.34 28.26 -25.28
CA ILE A 185 -36.42 28.47 -26.74
C ILE A 185 -37.87 28.29 -27.21
N LYS A 186 -38.56 27.25 -26.73
CA LYS A 186 -39.98 27.02 -27.04
C LYS A 186 -40.88 28.08 -26.40
N LEU A 187 -40.70 28.36 -25.10
CA LEU A 187 -41.54 29.28 -24.34
C LEU A 187 -41.52 30.69 -24.95
N TRP A 188 -40.33 31.18 -25.31
CA TRP A 188 -40.13 32.52 -25.87
C TRP A 188 -40.21 32.57 -27.39
N LYS A 189 -40.52 31.44 -28.05
CA LYS A 189 -40.65 31.31 -29.52
C LYS A 189 -39.43 31.86 -30.26
N LEU A 190 -38.23 31.50 -29.78
CA LEU A 190 -36.98 31.96 -30.40
C LEU A 190 -36.78 31.29 -31.78
N PRO A 191 -36.09 31.96 -32.73
CA PRO A 191 -35.95 31.44 -34.09
C PRO A 191 -35.26 30.08 -34.17
N ASP A 192 -35.69 29.22 -35.12
CA ASP A 192 -35.10 27.89 -35.33
C ASP A 192 -33.59 27.93 -35.61
N ARG A 193 -33.09 29.01 -36.23
CA ARG A 193 -31.66 29.23 -36.44
C ARG A 193 -30.87 29.30 -35.11
N PHE A 194 -31.45 29.89 -34.06
CA PHE A 194 -30.83 29.94 -32.74
C PHE A 194 -30.81 28.55 -32.10
N LYS A 195 -31.91 27.80 -32.21
CA LYS A 195 -31.98 26.41 -31.73
C LYS A 195 -30.92 25.53 -32.39
N LYS A 196 -30.76 25.62 -33.71
CA LYS A 196 -29.71 24.89 -34.45
C LYS A 196 -28.32 25.26 -33.96
N TRP A 197 -28.04 26.54 -33.77
CA TRP A 197 -26.74 27.01 -33.23
C TRP A 197 -26.46 26.44 -31.83
N ILE A 198 -27.45 26.43 -30.93
CA ILE A 198 -27.35 25.80 -29.61
C ILE A 198 -27.03 24.30 -29.71
N GLU A 199 -27.60 23.61 -30.70
CA GLU A 199 -27.41 22.18 -30.90
C GLU A 199 -26.06 21.82 -31.55
N SER A 200 -25.56 22.65 -32.48
CA SER A 200 -24.36 22.35 -33.28
C SER A 200 -23.07 22.99 -32.76
N GLU A 201 -23.16 24.16 -32.10
CA GLU A 201 -21.99 24.98 -31.77
C GLU A 201 -21.77 25.17 -30.27
N CYS A 202 -22.83 25.15 -29.45
CA CYS A 202 -22.69 25.12 -28.00
C CYS A 202 -22.59 23.68 -27.49
N PHE A 203 -21.76 23.44 -26.48
CA PHE A 203 -21.60 22.12 -25.88
C PHE A 203 -21.85 22.16 -24.38
N PHE A 204 -22.88 21.45 -23.94
CA PHE A 204 -23.24 21.31 -22.54
C PHE A 204 -22.66 19.98 -22.03
N ALA A 205 -21.54 20.05 -21.32
CA ALA A 205 -20.87 18.86 -20.82
C ALA A 205 -21.47 18.41 -19.49
N ASP A 206 -21.72 17.12 -19.32
CA ASP A 206 -21.94 16.57 -18.00
C ASP A 206 -20.62 16.56 -17.22
N THR A 207 -20.66 16.90 -15.94
CA THR A 207 -19.46 16.96 -15.10
C THR A 207 -19.60 16.20 -13.79
N LEU A 208 -18.46 15.79 -13.25
CA LEU A 208 -18.33 15.28 -11.89
C LEU A 208 -17.20 16.03 -11.19
N VAL A 209 -17.54 16.73 -10.11
CA VAL A 209 -16.57 17.43 -9.27
C VAL A 209 -16.44 16.76 -7.90
N ASP A 210 -15.23 16.78 -7.34
CA ASP A 210 -14.96 16.28 -5.99
C ASP A 210 -13.82 17.09 -5.34
N ARG A 211 -14.20 18.03 -4.47
CA ARG A 211 -13.34 18.78 -3.57
C ARG A 211 -14.19 19.33 -2.44
N ILE A 212 -13.76 19.12 -1.20
CA ILE A 212 -14.41 19.70 -0.02
C ILE A 212 -13.92 21.14 0.16
N VAL A 213 -14.87 22.06 0.26
CA VAL A 213 -14.64 23.50 0.44
C VAL A 213 -15.42 23.95 1.66
N SER A 214 -14.72 24.36 2.71
CA SER A 214 -15.29 24.77 4.00
C SER A 214 -15.61 26.26 4.06
N GLY A 215 -15.12 27.07 3.11
CA GLY A 215 -15.42 28.50 3.06
C GLY A 215 -14.51 29.34 3.95
N TYR A 216 -15.03 30.47 4.43
CA TYR A 216 -14.27 31.40 5.25
C TYR A 216 -13.94 30.79 6.63
N PRO A 217 -12.67 30.74 7.04
CA PRO A 217 -12.26 30.10 8.29
C PRO A 217 -12.46 31.02 9.50
N SER A 218 -13.71 31.26 9.90
CA SER A 218 -14.04 32.19 11.00
C SER A 218 -13.34 31.85 12.32
N ASP A 219 -13.23 30.56 12.67
CA ASP A 219 -12.63 30.12 13.94
C ASP A 219 -11.09 30.26 13.98
N ASP A 220 -10.46 30.55 12.84
CA ASP A 220 -9.00 30.55 12.65
C ASP A 220 -8.49 31.82 11.96
N GLU A 221 -9.38 32.81 11.82
CA GLU A 221 -9.15 34.04 11.07
C GLU A 221 -7.96 34.82 11.61
N GLU A 222 -7.86 34.99 12.94
CA GLU A 222 -6.80 35.77 13.56
C GLU A 222 -5.42 35.16 13.31
N ARG A 223 -5.30 33.83 13.47
CA ARG A 223 -4.04 33.11 13.21
C ARG A 223 -3.66 33.20 11.74
N LEU A 224 -4.60 32.96 10.83
CA LEU A 224 -4.34 33.05 9.39
C LEU A 224 -3.96 34.46 8.98
N ARG A 225 -4.63 35.48 9.52
CA ARG A 225 -4.32 36.89 9.29
C ARG A 225 -2.90 37.24 9.76
N GLN A 226 -2.48 36.74 10.92
CA GLN A 226 -1.10 36.90 11.40
C GLN A 226 -0.10 36.16 10.51
N LYS A 227 -0.41 34.93 10.08
CA LYS A 227 0.45 34.10 9.22
C LYS A 227 0.64 34.70 7.82
N LEU A 228 -0.43 35.21 7.22
CA LEU A 228 -0.43 35.76 5.86
C LEU A 228 0.19 37.16 5.81
N GLY A 229 0.08 37.94 6.89
CA GLY A 229 0.60 39.30 6.96
C GLY A 229 -0.26 40.36 6.26
N TYR A 230 -1.41 39.96 5.70
CA TYR A 230 -2.40 40.84 5.08
C TYR A 230 -3.82 40.44 5.47
N PHE A 231 -4.75 41.38 5.31
CA PHE A 231 -6.19 41.16 5.50
C PHE A 231 -6.87 40.83 4.17
N ASP A 232 -7.69 39.79 4.19
CA ASP A 232 -8.51 39.34 3.07
C ASP A 232 -9.91 38.93 3.57
N SER A 233 -10.93 39.67 3.16
CA SER A 233 -12.33 39.44 3.54
C SER A 233 -13.01 38.31 2.75
N LEU A 234 -12.31 37.71 1.79
CA LEU A 234 -12.81 36.68 0.89
C LEU A 234 -12.04 35.37 0.99
N LEU A 235 -11.29 35.17 2.09
CA LEU A 235 -10.58 33.92 2.38
C LEU A 235 -11.48 32.71 2.15
N ASP A 236 -10.91 31.71 1.52
CA ASP A 236 -11.55 30.42 1.29
C ASP A 236 -10.66 29.29 1.80
N THR A 237 -11.27 28.21 2.25
CA THR A 237 -10.55 27.01 2.68
C THR A 237 -11.04 25.80 1.92
N ALA A 238 -10.10 24.98 1.47
CA ALA A 238 -10.40 23.74 0.78
C ALA A 238 -9.43 22.63 1.20
N GLU A 239 -9.85 21.38 1.02
CA GLU A 239 -8.94 20.25 1.12
C GLU A 239 -7.94 20.26 -0.06
N PRO A 240 -6.77 19.62 0.09
CA PRO A 240 -5.79 19.48 -1.00
C PRO A 240 -6.31 18.63 -2.17
N PHE A 241 -7.14 17.64 -1.89
CA PHE A 241 -7.71 16.77 -2.92
C PHE A 241 -8.54 17.57 -3.93
N PHE A 242 -8.31 17.33 -5.22
CA PHE A 242 -9.00 17.98 -6.32
C PHE A 242 -9.30 16.96 -7.42
N PHE A 243 -10.56 16.85 -7.83
CA PHE A 243 -10.92 16.04 -8.99
C PHE A 243 -12.05 16.68 -9.82
N TRP A 244 -11.87 16.72 -11.14
CA TRP A 244 -12.88 17.14 -12.10
C TRP A 244 -12.92 16.22 -13.33
N ALA A 245 -14.02 15.49 -13.54
CA ALA A 245 -14.28 14.79 -14.79
C ALA A 245 -15.27 15.59 -15.65
N ILE A 246 -14.97 15.74 -16.93
CA ILE A 246 -15.75 16.49 -17.92
C ILE A 246 -16.08 15.54 -19.08
N GLU A 247 -17.37 15.28 -19.29
CA GLU A 247 -17.86 14.46 -20.39
C GLU A 247 -17.94 15.32 -21.67
N ALA A 248 -16.82 15.40 -22.40
CA ALA A 248 -16.71 16.21 -23.60
C ALA A 248 -15.68 15.64 -24.59
N PRO A 249 -15.95 15.71 -25.91
CA PRO A 249 -14.99 15.32 -26.92
C PRO A 249 -13.67 16.08 -26.80
N LYS A 250 -12.55 15.42 -27.11
CA LYS A 250 -11.19 15.97 -26.99
C LYS A 250 -10.98 17.33 -27.66
N LYS A 251 -11.77 17.70 -28.68
CA LYS A 251 -11.70 19.04 -29.30
C LYS A 251 -11.88 20.20 -28.31
N TRP A 252 -12.56 19.96 -27.19
CA TRP A 252 -12.81 20.99 -26.17
C TRP A 252 -11.62 21.22 -25.24
N THR A 253 -10.61 20.33 -25.21
CA THR A 253 -9.40 20.54 -24.41
C THR A 253 -8.51 21.65 -24.95
N SER A 254 -8.62 22.00 -26.24
CA SER A 254 -7.93 23.19 -26.77
C SER A 254 -8.62 24.50 -26.37
N VAL A 255 -9.92 24.46 -26.07
CA VAL A 255 -10.70 25.62 -25.59
C VAL A 255 -10.52 25.79 -24.09
N PHE A 256 -10.56 24.70 -23.33
CA PHE A 256 -10.37 24.70 -21.88
C PHE A 256 -9.37 23.60 -21.47
N PRO A 257 -8.05 23.87 -21.50
CA PRO A 257 -6.99 22.88 -21.25
C PRO A 257 -6.79 22.57 -19.76
N ALA A 258 -7.88 22.27 -19.05
CA ALA A 258 -7.89 22.05 -17.62
C ALA A 258 -7.13 20.77 -17.19
N ASP A 259 -7.03 19.79 -18.08
CA ASP A 259 -6.16 18.60 -17.94
C ASP A 259 -4.68 18.95 -17.82
N LYS A 260 -4.26 20.13 -18.28
CA LYS A 260 -2.88 20.62 -18.20
C LYS A 260 -2.60 21.50 -16.98
N SER A 261 -3.58 21.69 -16.09
CA SER A 261 -3.42 22.44 -14.83
C SER A 261 -2.45 21.75 -13.85
N GLY A 262 -2.24 20.43 -14.01
CA GLY A 262 -1.55 19.56 -13.07
C GLY A 262 -2.35 19.23 -11.80
N LEU A 263 -3.64 19.58 -11.78
CA LEU A 263 -4.63 18.97 -10.89
C LEU A 263 -5.26 17.76 -11.59
N SER A 264 -5.97 16.93 -10.84
CA SER A 264 -6.65 15.75 -11.40
C SER A 264 -7.89 16.18 -12.20
N VAL A 265 -7.72 16.41 -13.50
CA VAL A 265 -8.80 16.77 -14.43
C VAL A 265 -8.79 15.80 -15.60
N VAL A 266 -9.96 15.23 -15.90
CA VAL A 266 -10.12 14.22 -16.94
C VAL A 266 -11.20 14.65 -17.93
N PHE A 267 -10.87 14.62 -19.21
CA PHE A 267 -11.84 14.67 -20.30
C PHE A 267 -12.09 13.25 -20.81
N SER A 268 -13.36 12.84 -20.83
CA SER A 268 -13.78 11.52 -21.28
C SER A 268 -15.04 11.63 -22.14
N ASP A 269 -15.29 10.63 -23.00
CA ASP A 269 -16.57 10.51 -23.70
C ASP A 269 -17.66 9.89 -22.80
N ASP A 270 -17.27 9.30 -21.66
CA ASP A 270 -18.16 8.77 -20.62
C ASP A 270 -17.50 8.90 -19.24
N ILE A 271 -18.19 9.55 -18.28
CA ILE A 271 -17.71 9.72 -16.91
C ILE A 271 -18.38 8.78 -15.89
N SER A 272 -19.23 7.85 -16.35
CA SER A 272 -20.02 6.95 -15.50
C SER A 272 -19.16 6.06 -14.60
N SER A 273 -17.99 5.64 -15.08
CA SER A 273 -17.04 4.84 -14.31
C SER A 273 -16.47 5.62 -13.11
N TYR A 274 -16.13 6.89 -13.27
CA TYR A 274 -15.66 7.77 -12.19
C TYR A 274 -16.77 8.06 -11.17
N LYS A 275 -18.02 8.21 -11.62
CA LYS A 275 -19.19 8.32 -10.72
C LYS A 275 -19.33 7.05 -9.87
N LYS A 276 -19.27 5.87 -10.51
CA LYS A 276 -19.32 4.56 -9.82
C LYS A 276 -18.18 4.43 -8.80
N ARG A 277 -16.94 4.79 -9.16
CA ARG A 277 -15.77 4.81 -8.25
C ARG A 277 -16.03 5.66 -7.00
N LYS A 278 -16.49 6.92 -7.16
CA LYS A 278 -16.80 7.82 -6.04
C LYS A 278 -17.88 7.25 -5.13
N VAL A 279 -18.98 6.77 -5.70
CA VAL A 279 -20.10 6.19 -4.94
C VAL A 279 -19.66 4.96 -4.16
N ARG A 280 -18.85 4.09 -4.78
CA ARG A 280 -18.47 2.78 -4.24
C ARG A 280 -17.32 2.81 -3.26
N ILE A 281 -16.42 3.78 -3.36
CA ILE A 281 -15.25 3.89 -2.47
C ILE A 281 -15.51 4.97 -1.42
N LEU A 282 -15.56 6.25 -1.81
CA LEU A 282 -15.73 7.38 -0.87
C LEU A 282 -17.07 7.33 -0.14
N ASN A 283 -18.18 7.32 -0.88
CA ASN A 283 -19.50 7.43 -0.26
C ASN A 283 -19.87 6.16 0.53
N CYS A 284 -19.43 4.99 0.05
CA CYS A 284 -19.59 3.72 0.74
C CYS A 284 -18.79 3.69 2.04
N ALA A 285 -17.52 4.11 2.03
CA ALA A 285 -16.65 4.16 3.22
C ALA A 285 -17.26 5.00 4.35
N HIS A 286 -17.89 6.13 4.03
CA HIS A 286 -18.69 6.87 5.01
C HIS A 286 -19.90 6.07 5.49
N THR A 287 -20.73 5.58 4.56
CA THR A 287 -21.99 4.93 4.92
C THR A 287 -21.80 3.64 5.72
N LEU A 288 -20.72 2.89 5.49
CA LEU A 288 -20.45 1.64 6.21
C LEU A 288 -19.92 1.86 7.64
N SER A 289 -19.23 2.96 7.91
CA SER A 289 -18.52 3.18 9.18
C SER A 289 -19.23 4.12 10.15
N VAL A 290 -19.88 5.17 9.64
CA VAL A 290 -20.42 6.30 10.43
C VAL A 290 -21.38 5.87 11.54
N LEU A 291 -22.30 4.93 11.27
CA LEU A 291 -23.30 4.52 12.27
C LEU A 291 -22.67 3.67 13.38
N ALA A 292 -21.78 2.74 13.02
CA ALA A 292 -21.05 1.93 13.99
C ALA A 292 -20.14 2.80 14.85
N ALA A 293 -19.38 3.72 14.24
CA ALA A 293 -18.51 4.66 14.94
C ALA A 293 -19.27 5.58 15.88
N PHE A 294 -20.42 6.10 15.44
CA PHE A 294 -21.27 6.90 16.32
C PHE A 294 -21.75 6.10 17.52
N LEU A 295 -22.25 4.87 17.33
CA LEU A 295 -22.66 3.99 18.43
C LEU A 295 -21.50 3.62 19.36
N ALA A 296 -20.27 3.56 18.85
CA ALA A 296 -19.05 3.30 19.63
C ALA A 296 -18.59 4.51 20.47
N GLY A 297 -19.16 5.69 20.24
CA GLY A 297 -18.87 6.90 21.05
C GLY A 297 -18.15 8.01 20.32
N HIS A 298 -17.89 7.89 19.01
CA HIS A 298 -17.28 8.95 18.20
C HIS A 298 -18.33 9.97 17.75
N ASP A 299 -17.96 11.23 17.61
CA ASP A 299 -18.85 12.32 17.16
C ASP A 299 -18.46 12.88 15.79
N THR A 300 -17.17 12.78 15.43
CA THR A 300 -16.65 13.26 14.15
C THR A 300 -15.97 12.16 13.32
N VAL A 301 -15.87 12.38 12.01
CA VAL A 301 -15.11 11.49 11.10
C VAL A 301 -13.64 11.42 11.51
N TYR A 302 -13.05 12.54 11.95
CA TYR A 302 -11.66 12.58 12.39
C TYR A 302 -11.41 11.67 13.60
N GLU A 303 -12.25 11.75 14.64
CA GLU A 303 -12.17 10.88 15.83
C GLU A 303 -12.27 9.40 15.45
N MET A 304 -13.23 9.05 14.60
CA MET A 304 -13.37 7.69 14.06
C MET A 304 -12.10 7.23 13.35
N MET A 305 -11.45 8.09 12.57
CA MET A 305 -10.20 7.75 11.87
C MET A 305 -8.95 7.74 12.76
N CYS A 306 -8.99 8.39 13.92
CA CYS A 306 -7.96 8.23 14.95
C CYS A 306 -8.07 6.88 15.68
N ASP A 307 -9.24 6.23 15.62
CA ASP A 307 -9.44 4.89 16.14
C ASP A 307 -8.94 3.83 15.15
N LYS A 308 -7.85 3.15 15.54
CA LYS A 308 -7.20 2.12 14.72
C LYS A 308 -8.15 0.99 14.30
N LEU A 309 -9.13 0.62 15.13
CA LEU A 309 -10.06 -0.46 14.80
C LEU A 309 -10.99 -0.04 13.66
N PHE A 310 -11.51 1.19 13.71
CA PHE A 310 -12.39 1.73 12.67
C PHE A 310 -11.63 2.06 11.39
N GLU A 311 -10.42 2.60 11.49
CA GLU A 311 -9.57 2.78 10.32
C GLU A 311 -9.26 1.45 9.64
N ASN A 312 -8.90 0.42 10.41
CA ASN A 312 -8.63 -0.91 9.86
C ASN A 312 -9.89 -1.51 9.22
N PHE A 313 -11.05 -1.38 9.87
CA PHE A 313 -12.33 -1.80 9.31
C PHE A 313 -12.59 -1.17 7.94
N ILE A 314 -12.40 0.14 7.81
CA ILE A 314 -12.60 0.84 6.53
C ILE A 314 -11.56 0.36 5.49
N ARG A 315 -10.27 0.30 5.86
CA ARG A 315 -9.18 -0.16 4.97
C ARG A 315 -9.45 -1.56 4.44
N GLN A 316 -9.72 -2.51 5.34
CA GLN A 316 -9.97 -3.90 4.99
C GLN A 316 -11.22 -4.07 4.12
N THR A 317 -12.32 -3.39 4.47
CA THR A 317 -13.55 -3.44 3.66
C THR A 317 -13.31 -2.92 2.24
N LEU A 318 -12.55 -1.82 2.10
CA LEU A 318 -12.20 -1.28 0.80
C LEU A 318 -11.35 -2.27 -0.01
N SER A 319 -10.27 -2.81 0.57
CA SER A 319 -9.32 -3.67 -0.14
C SER A 319 -9.86 -5.07 -0.45
N GLU A 320 -10.69 -5.65 0.43
CA GLU A 320 -11.12 -7.05 0.32
C GLU A 320 -12.54 -7.20 -0.25
N GLU A 321 -13.45 -6.27 0.04
CA GLU A 321 -14.88 -6.45 -0.27
C GLU A 321 -15.42 -5.49 -1.34
N ILE A 322 -14.72 -4.40 -1.65
CA ILE A 322 -15.20 -3.36 -2.57
C ILE A 322 -14.34 -3.26 -3.82
N ILE A 323 -13.05 -2.93 -3.67
CA ILE A 323 -12.13 -2.65 -4.78
C ILE A 323 -11.98 -3.83 -5.74
N PRO A 324 -11.88 -5.10 -5.28
CA PRO A 324 -11.71 -6.25 -6.18
C PRO A 324 -12.86 -6.44 -7.19
N PHE A 325 -14.03 -5.84 -6.94
CA PHE A 325 -15.26 -6.03 -7.73
C PHE A 325 -15.66 -4.79 -8.55
N ILE A 326 -14.80 -3.78 -8.64
CA ILE A 326 -15.02 -2.61 -9.48
C ILE A 326 -14.18 -2.76 -10.75
N GLU A 327 -14.80 -2.61 -11.92
CA GLU A 327 -14.16 -2.72 -13.24
C GLU A 327 -13.37 -1.43 -13.60
N LEU A 328 -12.34 -1.13 -12.82
CA LEU A 328 -11.40 -0.04 -13.04
C LEU A 328 -9.96 -0.50 -12.76
N PRO A 329 -8.92 0.22 -13.23
CA PRO A 329 -7.54 -0.09 -12.88
C PRO A 329 -7.31 -0.09 -11.36
N LEU A 330 -6.69 -1.14 -10.84
CA LEU A 330 -6.51 -1.34 -9.40
C LEU A 330 -5.68 -0.23 -8.75
N ASP A 331 -4.62 0.23 -9.40
CA ASP A 331 -3.74 1.31 -8.91
C ASP A 331 -4.52 2.62 -8.76
N GLU A 332 -5.40 2.94 -9.71
CA GLU A 332 -6.26 4.12 -9.66
C GLU A 332 -7.26 4.02 -8.50
N MET A 333 -7.82 2.83 -8.27
CA MET A 333 -8.73 2.60 -7.15
C MET A 333 -8.03 2.64 -5.79
N ASN A 334 -6.84 2.07 -5.69
CA ASN A 334 -6.04 2.08 -4.46
C ASN A 334 -5.55 3.50 -4.13
N ALA A 335 -5.08 4.25 -5.11
CA ALA A 335 -4.72 5.66 -4.94
C ALA A 335 -5.94 6.49 -4.51
N TYR A 336 -7.11 6.27 -5.14
CA TYR A 336 -8.34 6.93 -4.73
C TYR A 336 -8.76 6.53 -3.31
N ALA A 337 -8.71 5.24 -2.95
CA ALA A 337 -9.03 4.77 -1.60
C ALA A 337 -8.07 5.35 -0.54
N GLN A 338 -6.77 5.40 -0.82
CA GLN A 338 -5.81 6.05 0.06
C GLN A 338 -6.11 7.55 0.22
N SER A 339 -6.45 8.25 -0.88
CA SER A 339 -6.88 9.65 -0.79
C SER A 339 -8.15 9.81 0.06
N VAL A 340 -9.10 8.88 -0.01
CA VAL A 340 -10.31 8.89 0.84
C VAL A 340 -9.94 8.79 2.32
N LEU A 341 -9.01 7.91 2.67
CA LEU A 341 -8.56 7.74 4.05
C LEU A 341 -7.83 8.97 4.58
N GLU A 342 -7.01 9.62 3.75
CA GLU A 342 -6.37 10.90 4.08
C GLU A 342 -7.39 12.02 4.28
N ARG A 343 -8.42 12.09 3.42
CA ARG A 343 -9.51 13.06 3.54
C ARG A 343 -10.31 12.87 4.82
N PHE A 344 -10.56 11.62 5.22
CA PHE A 344 -11.26 11.33 6.49
C PHE A 344 -10.40 11.67 7.71
N ARG A 345 -9.06 11.64 7.58
CA ARG A 345 -8.10 12.06 8.62
C ARG A 345 -7.87 13.58 8.68
N ASN A 346 -8.58 14.37 7.91
CA ASN A 346 -8.41 15.82 7.92
C ASN A 346 -9.00 16.45 9.20
N SER A 347 -8.14 16.86 10.14
CA SER A 347 -8.53 17.48 11.42
C SER A 347 -9.12 18.88 11.28
N TYR A 348 -8.96 19.53 10.12
CA TYR A 348 -9.51 20.86 9.87
C TYR A 348 -10.98 20.84 9.42
N LEU A 349 -11.59 19.65 9.28
CA LEU A 349 -12.97 19.46 8.87
C LEU A 349 -13.78 18.86 10.02
N GLU A 350 -14.75 19.62 10.53
CA GLU A 350 -15.68 19.13 11.57
C GLU A 350 -16.85 18.35 10.95
N HIS A 351 -16.57 17.19 10.36
CA HIS A 351 -17.60 16.33 9.80
C HIS A 351 -18.30 15.51 10.89
N ARG A 352 -19.47 15.97 11.34
CA ARG A 352 -20.26 15.27 12.36
C ARG A 352 -20.91 14.00 11.82
N LEU A 353 -20.73 12.90 12.54
CA LEU A 353 -21.28 11.59 12.16
C LEU A 353 -22.81 11.62 12.07
N LEU A 354 -23.49 12.36 12.96
CA LEU A 354 -24.95 12.52 12.93
C LEU A 354 -25.48 13.31 11.74
N ASP A 355 -24.70 14.21 11.15
CA ASP A 355 -25.10 14.93 9.94
C ASP A 355 -24.97 14.02 8.71
N ILE A 356 -23.95 13.15 8.72
CA ILE A 356 -23.76 12.13 7.69
C ILE A 356 -24.80 11.01 7.80
N SER A 357 -25.36 10.74 8.98
CA SER A 357 -26.35 9.67 9.21
C SER A 357 -27.75 9.94 8.62
N LEU A 358 -28.04 11.17 8.18
CA LEU A 358 -29.32 11.53 7.56
C LEU A 358 -29.66 10.60 6.37
N ASN A 359 -30.85 10.01 6.35
CA ASN A 359 -31.34 9.11 5.28
C ASN A 359 -30.45 7.88 5.04
N SER A 360 -29.89 7.28 6.10
CA SER A 360 -28.90 6.19 5.99
C SER A 360 -29.42 4.94 5.27
N VAL A 361 -30.72 4.63 5.31
CA VAL A 361 -31.27 3.47 4.57
C VAL A 361 -31.13 3.67 3.07
N SER A 362 -31.52 4.84 2.56
CA SER A 362 -31.37 5.17 1.14
C SER A 362 -29.90 5.22 0.71
N LYS A 363 -29.02 5.73 1.59
CA LYS A 363 -27.57 5.78 1.36
C LYS A 363 -26.97 4.37 1.28
N TYR A 364 -27.31 3.48 2.21
CA TYR A 364 -26.81 2.10 2.20
C TYR A 364 -27.25 1.37 0.92
N LYS A 365 -28.53 1.50 0.54
CA LYS A 365 -29.07 0.94 -0.71
C LYS A 365 -28.29 1.41 -1.95
N ALA A 366 -27.98 2.70 -2.03
CA ALA A 366 -27.33 3.27 -3.20
C ALA A 366 -25.80 3.07 -3.24
N ARG A 367 -25.16 2.93 -2.07
CA ARG A 367 -23.69 3.00 -1.94
C ARG A 367 -23.04 1.67 -1.55
N CYS A 368 -23.59 0.98 -0.56
CA CYS A 368 -23.00 -0.22 0.05
C CYS A 368 -23.59 -1.52 -0.51
N LEU A 369 -24.92 -1.58 -0.65
CA LEU A 369 -25.61 -2.78 -1.11
C LEU A 369 -25.14 -3.29 -2.47
N PRO A 370 -24.88 -2.45 -3.50
CA PRO A 370 -24.40 -2.99 -4.76
C PRO A 370 -22.98 -3.60 -4.60
N SER A 371 -22.15 -3.12 -3.68
CA SER A 371 -20.85 -3.76 -3.35
C SER A 371 -21.03 -5.13 -2.73
N ALA A 372 -21.99 -5.26 -1.82
CA ALA A 372 -22.28 -6.55 -1.21
C ALA A 372 -22.75 -7.56 -2.26
N VAL A 373 -23.65 -7.15 -3.17
CA VAL A 373 -24.15 -8.01 -4.25
C VAL A 373 -23.04 -8.41 -5.23
N ASP A 374 -22.16 -7.50 -5.61
CA ASP A 374 -21.05 -7.82 -6.53
C ASP A 374 -20.05 -8.79 -5.88
N CYS A 375 -19.74 -8.61 -4.59
CA CYS A 375 -18.90 -9.52 -3.82
C CYS A 375 -19.52 -10.93 -3.73
N ILE A 376 -20.82 -11.03 -3.39
CA ILE A 376 -21.55 -12.30 -3.33
C ILE A 376 -21.54 -13.04 -4.68
N LYS A 377 -21.59 -12.31 -5.81
CA LYS A 377 -21.53 -12.92 -7.15
C LYS A 377 -20.11 -13.35 -7.55
N GLY A 378 -19.08 -12.66 -7.02
CA GLY A 378 -17.69 -12.89 -7.37
C GLY A 378 -16.93 -13.85 -6.45
N GLN A 379 -17.48 -14.20 -5.28
CA GLN A 379 -16.88 -15.12 -4.31
C GLN A 379 -17.82 -16.28 -3.94
N ASN A 380 -17.28 -17.30 -3.27
CA ASN A 380 -18.05 -18.39 -2.69
C ASN A 380 -18.66 -18.04 -1.30
N SER A 381 -18.42 -16.84 -0.77
CA SER A 381 -18.93 -16.39 0.53
C SER A 381 -19.32 -14.91 0.52
N ALA A 382 -20.32 -14.53 1.32
CA ALA A 382 -20.78 -13.15 1.46
C ALA A 382 -19.77 -12.27 2.23
N PRO A 383 -19.75 -10.95 1.99
CA PRO A 383 -18.84 -10.04 2.68
C PRO A 383 -19.21 -9.86 4.17
N ASP A 384 -18.23 -10.00 5.05
CA ASP A 384 -18.40 -9.92 6.51
C ASP A 384 -18.54 -8.46 6.96
N ASN A 385 -17.68 -7.57 6.48
CA ASN A 385 -17.63 -6.18 6.95
C ASN A 385 -18.82 -5.36 6.46
N LEU A 386 -19.24 -5.55 5.20
CA LEU A 386 -20.47 -4.94 4.68
C LEU A 386 -21.73 -5.47 5.39
N ALA A 387 -21.74 -6.75 5.81
CA ALA A 387 -22.82 -7.31 6.61
C ALA A 387 -22.84 -6.70 8.03
N PHE A 388 -21.67 -6.53 8.65
CA PHE A 388 -21.52 -5.85 9.94
C PHE A 388 -22.05 -4.42 9.89
N ALA A 389 -21.72 -3.66 8.85
CA ALA A 389 -22.22 -2.31 8.65
C ALA A 389 -23.77 -2.24 8.59
N LEU A 390 -24.42 -3.22 7.95
CA LEU A 390 -25.88 -3.30 7.93
C LEU A 390 -26.47 -3.70 9.29
N GLY A 391 -25.79 -4.60 10.03
CA GLY A 391 -26.15 -4.93 11.41
C GLY A 391 -26.08 -3.70 12.33
N ALA A 392 -25.03 -2.89 12.21
CA ALA A 392 -24.87 -1.64 12.93
C ALA A 392 -25.94 -0.60 12.54
N LEU A 393 -26.34 -0.54 11.26
CA LEU A 393 -27.47 0.29 10.81
C LEU A 393 -28.76 -0.13 11.50
N ILE A 394 -29.07 -1.43 11.52
CA ILE A 394 -30.28 -1.94 12.20
C ILE A 394 -30.23 -1.59 13.70
N LYS A 395 -29.06 -1.71 14.34
CA LYS A 395 -28.88 -1.32 15.75
C LYS A 395 -29.12 0.19 15.97
N PHE A 396 -28.56 1.04 15.11
CA PHE A 396 -28.70 2.50 15.20
C PHE A 396 -30.17 2.95 15.13
N TYR A 397 -31.00 2.25 14.36
CA TYR A 397 -32.41 2.58 14.20
C TYR A 397 -33.31 2.07 15.34
N GLN A 398 -32.74 1.46 16.39
CA GLN A 398 -33.48 1.13 17.60
C GLN A 398 -33.72 2.38 18.45
N GLY A 399 -34.98 2.76 18.61
CA GLY A 399 -35.35 4.00 19.27
C GLY A 399 -36.80 4.07 19.70
N GLU A 400 -37.19 5.25 20.19
CA GLU A 400 -38.54 5.55 20.68
C GLU A 400 -39.07 6.86 20.07
N TRP A 401 -40.39 6.93 19.86
CA TRP A 401 -41.06 8.14 19.39
C TRP A 401 -41.33 9.09 20.56
N ILE A 402 -40.92 10.34 20.44
CA ILE A 402 -41.11 11.39 21.44
C ILE A 402 -41.48 12.68 20.72
N GLU A 403 -42.63 13.27 21.07
CA GLU A 403 -43.07 14.57 20.53
C GLU A 403 -43.00 14.67 18.99
N GLY A 404 -43.32 13.57 18.30
CA GLY A 404 -43.35 13.52 16.84
C GLY A 404 -42.00 13.29 16.14
N LYS A 405 -40.91 13.17 16.90
CA LYS A 405 -39.56 12.80 16.42
C LYS A 405 -39.16 11.40 16.92
N TYR A 406 -38.16 10.80 16.27
CA TYR A 406 -37.69 9.45 16.61
C TYR A 406 -36.26 9.51 17.14
N TYR A 407 -36.04 8.94 18.33
CA TYR A 407 -34.79 9.08 19.08
C TYR A 407 -34.16 7.72 19.40
N GLY A 408 -32.86 7.59 19.11
CA GLY A 408 -32.01 6.53 19.64
C GLY A 408 -31.38 6.93 20.97
N LYS A 409 -30.70 5.99 21.64
CA LYS A 409 -29.95 6.23 22.87
C LYS A 409 -28.50 5.76 22.73
N ARG A 410 -27.56 6.60 23.17
CA ARG A 410 -26.12 6.29 23.28
C ARG A 410 -25.63 6.83 24.61
N ASN A 411 -25.00 5.99 25.44
CA ASN A 411 -24.46 6.39 26.75
C ASN A 411 -25.47 7.17 27.63
N GLY A 412 -26.75 6.77 27.60
CA GLY A 412 -27.83 7.43 28.34
C GLY A 412 -28.34 8.75 27.74
N GLN A 413 -27.69 9.30 26.70
CA GLN A 413 -28.14 10.49 25.97
C GLN A 413 -28.94 10.14 24.73
N ARG A 414 -29.93 10.99 24.39
CA ARG A 414 -30.78 10.83 23.20
C ARG A 414 -30.15 11.52 21.99
N TYR A 415 -30.25 10.88 20.83
CA TYR A 415 -29.91 11.48 19.54
C TYR A 415 -31.08 11.29 18.56
N GLU A 416 -31.33 12.28 17.71
CA GLU A 416 -32.41 12.22 16.73
C GLU A 416 -31.99 11.35 15.53
N ILE A 417 -32.82 10.37 15.17
CA ILE A 417 -32.65 9.55 13.98
C ILE A 417 -33.46 10.19 12.85
N ARG A 418 -32.77 10.67 11.81
CA ARG A 418 -33.36 11.43 10.71
C ARG A 418 -33.41 10.58 9.43
N ASP A 419 -34.59 10.12 9.07
CA ASP A 419 -34.88 9.40 7.82
C ASP A 419 -36.36 9.63 7.42
N ASP A 420 -36.78 9.08 6.27
CA ASP A 420 -38.18 9.10 5.84
C ASP A 420 -39.11 8.49 6.91
N ARG A 421 -40.25 9.14 7.14
CA ARG A 421 -41.18 8.78 8.22
C ARG A 421 -41.75 7.37 8.07
N ALA A 422 -41.94 6.88 6.83
CA ALA A 422 -42.41 5.52 6.59
C ALA A 422 -41.31 4.50 6.89
N VAL A 423 -40.05 4.81 6.56
CA VAL A 423 -38.87 3.98 6.89
C VAL A 423 -38.74 3.83 8.41
N LEU A 424 -38.75 4.95 9.15
CA LEU A 424 -38.63 4.95 10.61
C LEU A 424 -39.74 4.12 11.27
N LYS A 425 -41.01 4.31 10.85
CA LYS A 425 -42.15 3.55 11.38
C LYS A 425 -42.02 2.05 11.15
N PHE A 426 -41.55 1.63 9.98
CA PHE A 426 -41.36 0.22 9.66
C PHE A 426 -40.23 -0.39 10.50
N ILE A 427 -39.01 0.17 10.43
CA ILE A 427 -37.85 -0.38 11.13
C ILE A 427 -38.08 -0.42 12.65
N SER A 428 -38.73 0.58 13.23
CA SER A 428 -39.00 0.65 14.68
C SER A 428 -39.81 -0.53 15.25
N LYS A 429 -40.50 -1.31 14.40
CA LYS A 429 -41.36 -2.43 14.80
C LYS A 429 -40.92 -3.78 14.26
N SER A 430 -39.84 -3.82 13.48
CA SER A 430 -39.45 -5.01 12.72
C SER A 430 -38.21 -5.68 13.28
N LYS A 431 -38.18 -7.01 13.18
CA LYS A 431 -36.97 -7.80 13.47
C LYS A 431 -35.97 -7.72 12.30
N PRO A 432 -34.67 -8.01 12.52
CA PRO A 432 -33.64 -7.94 11.48
C PRO A 432 -34.04 -8.65 10.16
N LEU A 433 -34.52 -9.89 10.22
CA LEU A 433 -34.93 -10.64 9.03
C LEU A 433 -36.11 -9.99 8.27
N GLU A 434 -37.06 -9.37 8.97
CA GLU A 434 -38.18 -8.65 8.33
C GLU A 434 -37.71 -7.39 7.63
N ILE A 435 -36.71 -6.71 8.21
CA ILE A 435 -36.05 -5.55 7.59
C ILE A 435 -35.34 -5.98 6.30
N LEU A 436 -34.57 -7.07 6.34
CA LEU A 436 -33.85 -7.61 5.18
C LEU A 436 -34.79 -8.07 4.05
N LYS A 437 -35.98 -8.57 4.39
CA LYS A 437 -37.00 -9.01 3.43
C LYS A 437 -37.69 -7.86 2.69
N ASN A 438 -37.62 -6.63 3.19
CA ASN A 438 -38.42 -5.52 2.66
C ASN A 438 -37.87 -4.96 1.34
N THR A 439 -38.49 -5.37 0.22
CA THR A 439 -38.13 -4.92 -1.13
C THR A 439 -38.34 -3.43 -1.37
N ARG A 440 -39.18 -2.73 -0.59
CA ARG A 440 -39.33 -1.26 -0.71
C ARG A 440 -38.08 -0.54 -0.20
N LEU A 441 -37.44 -1.08 0.86
CA LEU A 441 -36.18 -0.55 1.35
C LEU A 441 -35.06 -0.85 0.36
N TRP A 442 -34.82 -2.13 0.07
CA TRP A 442 -33.59 -2.56 -0.61
C TRP A 442 -33.71 -2.68 -2.14
N GLY A 443 -34.92 -2.71 -2.69
CA GLY A 443 -35.17 -3.02 -4.10
C GLY A 443 -35.16 -4.52 -4.44
N ILE A 444 -34.60 -5.34 -3.54
CA ILE A 444 -34.52 -6.80 -3.62
C ILE A 444 -34.79 -7.41 -2.24
N ASP A 445 -35.17 -8.67 -2.18
CA ASP A 445 -35.27 -9.42 -0.91
C ASP A 445 -33.88 -9.94 -0.55
N LEU A 446 -33.27 -9.39 0.50
CA LEU A 446 -31.90 -9.76 0.89
C LEU A 446 -31.82 -11.16 1.51
N THR A 447 -32.95 -11.75 1.90
CA THR A 447 -32.98 -13.12 2.46
C THR A 447 -32.74 -14.19 1.39
N PHE A 448 -32.78 -13.84 0.09
CA PHE A 448 -32.30 -14.71 -0.98
C PHE A 448 -30.79 -14.96 -0.94
N PHE A 449 -30.03 -14.10 -0.25
CA PHE A 449 -28.61 -14.31 0.03
C PHE A 449 -28.47 -14.82 1.47
N SER A 450 -28.71 -16.12 1.68
CA SER A 450 -28.79 -16.72 3.03
C SER A 450 -27.56 -16.42 3.89
N ASP A 451 -26.36 -16.67 3.36
CA ASP A 451 -25.08 -16.40 4.05
C ASP A 451 -24.93 -14.91 4.45
N PHE A 452 -25.26 -13.98 3.55
CA PHE A 452 -25.22 -12.55 3.86
C PHE A 452 -26.24 -12.19 4.95
N SER A 453 -27.47 -12.69 4.84
CA SER A 453 -28.52 -12.40 5.82
C SER A 453 -28.20 -12.97 7.21
N GLU A 454 -27.58 -14.16 7.29
CA GLU A 454 -27.11 -14.77 8.53
C GLU A 454 -26.00 -13.93 9.16
N LYS A 455 -25.02 -13.48 8.37
CA LYS A 455 -23.95 -12.59 8.85
C LYS A 455 -24.47 -11.25 9.38
N VAL A 456 -25.48 -10.65 8.72
CA VAL A 456 -26.10 -9.40 9.19
C VAL A 456 -26.83 -9.62 10.53
N VAL A 457 -27.60 -10.69 10.65
CA VAL A 457 -28.30 -11.04 11.90
C VAL A 457 -27.29 -11.27 13.02
N LYS A 458 -26.25 -12.07 12.76
CA LYS A 458 -25.17 -12.35 13.70
C LYS A 458 -24.48 -11.06 14.15
N ALA A 459 -24.08 -10.19 13.22
CA ALA A 459 -23.46 -8.91 13.57
C ALA A 459 -24.36 -8.04 14.45
N TYR A 460 -25.65 -7.97 14.13
CA TYR A 460 -26.62 -7.26 14.97
C TYR A 460 -26.73 -7.88 16.38
N GLU A 461 -26.73 -9.21 16.50
CA GLU A 461 -26.75 -9.91 17.79
C GLU A 461 -25.45 -9.68 18.59
N ASP A 462 -24.29 -9.80 17.95
CA ASP A 462 -22.98 -9.55 18.55
C ASP A 462 -22.87 -8.11 19.06
N ILE A 463 -23.35 -7.13 18.30
CA ILE A 463 -23.38 -5.72 18.72
C ILE A 463 -24.28 -5.53 19.95
N ASN A 464 -25.40 -6.26 20.06
CA ASN A 464 -26.27 -6.18 21.23
C ASN A 464 -25.66 -6.86 22.46
N ASN A 465 -24.95 -7.97 22.27
CA ASN A 465 -24.41 -8.78 23.35
C ASN A 465 -23.08 -8.21 23.89
N TYR A 466 -22.22 -7.71 23.01
CA TYR A 466 -20.84 -7.34 23.32
C TYR A 466 -20.53 -5.86 23.09
N GLY A 467 -21.42 -5.13 22.42
CA GLY A 467 -21.16 -3.74 21.99
C GLY A 467 -20.35 -3.67 20.69
N ILE A 468 -20.22 -2.46 20.14
CA ILE A 468 -19.64 -2.25 18.79
C ILE A 468 -18.18 -2.72 18.72
N TYR A 469 -17.34 -2.38 19.70
CA TYR A 469 -15.91 -2.69 19.65
C TYR A 469 -15.64 -4.18 19.58
N ASP A 470 -16.25 -4.96 20.47
CA ASP A 470 -16.00 -6.39 20.54
C ASP A 470 -16.68 -7.13 19.39
N ALA A 471 -17.87 -6.71 18.97
CA ALA A 471 -18.51 -7.25 17.77
C ALA A 471 -17.70 -6.95 16.49
N LEU A 472 -17.14 -5.75 16.37
CA LEU A 472 -16.29 -5.37 15.24
C LEU A 472 -14.97 -6.14 15.26
N ARG A 473 -14.36 -6.35 16.43
CA ARG A 473 -13.20 -7.25 16.57
C ARG A 473 -13.54 -8.66 16.11
N LEU A 474 -14.64 -9.25 16.57
CA LEU A 474 -15.09 -10.57 16.13
C LEU A 474 -15.34 -10.65 14.62
N CYS A 475 -15.74 -9.54 13.99
CA CYS A 475 -15.94 -9.43 12.54
C CYS A 475 -14.61 -9.41 11.76
N LEU A 476 -13.58 -8.74 12.30
CA LEU A 476 -12.34 -8.44 11.58
C LEU A 476 -11.26 -9.55 11.60
N THR A 477 -11.49 -10.66 12.29
CA THR A 477 -10.36 -11.47 12.76
C THR A 477 -9.77 -12.48 11.78
N HIS A 478 -8.55 -12.16 11.34
CA HIS A 478 -7.36 -12.88 11.84
C HIS A 478 -7.01 -12.28 13.23
N GLU A 479 -7.15 -13.02 14.35
CA GLU A 479 -6.86 -12.45 15.69
C GLU A 479 -5.35 -12.36 15.94
N ILE A 480 -4.81 -11.16 15.92
CA ILE A 480 -3.64 -10.82 16.74
C ILE A 480 -4.13 -9.94 17.90
N SER A 481 -4.21 -10.51 19.11
CA SER A 481 -4.36 -9.73 20.35
C SER A 481 -2.98 -9.55 21.01
N GLU A 482 -2.83 -8.54 21.89
CA GLU A 482 -1.55 -8.30 22.59
C GLU A 482 -1.07 -9.53 23.39
N GLU A 483 -1.98 -10.41 23.76
CA GLU A 483 -1.72 -11.54 24.66
C GLU A 483 -1.71 -12.89 23.95
N SER A 484 -2.39 -13.04 22.81
CA SER A 484 -2.59 -14.30 22.09
C SER A 484 -2.90 -14.09 20.61
N VAL A 485 -2.51 -15.05 19.77
CA VAL A 485 -2.66 -14.98 18.31
C VAL A 485 -3.32 -16.25 17.78
N ILE A 486 -4.38 -16.09 16.98
CA ILE A 486 -4.87 -17.11 16.05
C ILE A 486 -4.48 -16.69 14.63
N ILE A 487 -3.75 -17.55 13.93
CA ILE A 487 -3.12 -17.15 12.66
C ILE A 487 -4.12 -17.28 11.52
N ASN A 488 -4.93 -18.34 11.55
CA ASN A 488 -6.00 -18.57 10.60
C ASN A 488 -7.29 -18.95 11.37
N LYS A 489 -8.45 -18.56 10.83
CA LYS A 489 -9.76 -18.89 11.40
C LYS A 489 -10.02 -20.38 11.59
N SER A 490 -9.38 -21.25 10.79
CA SER A 490 -9.52 -22.70 10.91
C SER A 490 -8.53 -23.33 11.89
N ASP A 491 -7.68 -22.53 12.54
CA ASP A 491 -6.70 -23.06 13.49
C ASP A 491 -7.39 -23.68 14.71
N SER A 492 -6.93 -24.85 15.12
CA SER A 492 -7.40 -25.53 16.33
C SER A 492 -6.63 -25.11 17.58
N VAL A 493 -5.62 -24.27 17.42
CA VAL A 493 -4.73 -23.78 18.48
C VAL A 493 -4.45 -22.29 18.31
N ALA A 494 -4.25 -21.60 19.42
CA ALA A 494 -3.75 -20.22 19.47
C ALA A 494 -2.35 -20.19 20.08
N VAL A 495 -1.56 -19.17 19.77
CA VAL A 495 -0.21 -18.95 20.30
C VAL A 495 -0.24 -17.84 21.34
N ALA A 496 0.31 -18.07 22.53
CA ALA A 496 0.45 -17.04 23.55
C ALA A 496 1.52 -16.01 23.14
N ALA A 497 1.16 -14.74 23.00
CA ALA A 497 2.10 -13.65 22.69
C ALA A 497 2.92 -13.22 23.92
N LEU A 498 2.33 -13.36 25.11
CA LEU A 498 2.93 -13.12 26.42
C LEU A 498 2.71 -14.35 27.31
N PRO A 499 3.42 -14.52 28.43
CA PRO A 499 3.10 -15.58 29.39
C PRO A 499 1.67 -15.41 29.92
N LEU A 500 0.88 -16.48 29.89
CA LEU A 500 -0.51 -16.50 30.34
C LEU A 500 -0.67 -17.43 31.54
N SER A 501 -1.35 -16.95 32.58
CA SER A 501 -1.59 -17.75 33.78
C SER A 501 -2.83 -18.63 33.65
N ARG A 502 -2.79 -19.77 34.33
CA ARG A 502 -3.93 -20.67 34.52
C ARG A 502 -5.17 -19.92 34.97
N GLY A 503 -6.33 -20.29 34.41
CA GLY A 503 -7.63 -19.71 34.74
C GLY A 503 -7.96 -18.41 34.01
N LYS A 504 -6.98 -17.78 33.33
CA LYS A 504 -7.21 -16.65 32.44
C LYS A 504 -8.03 -17.09 31.22
N THR A 505 -8.88 -16.20 30.72
CA THR A 505 -9.58 -16.39 29.45
C THR A 505 -8.83 -15.63 28.36
N ALA A 506 -8.36 -16.34 27.33
CA ALA A 506 -7.70 -15.77 26.15
C ALA A 506 -8.42 -16.26 24.89
N LEU A 507 -8.81 -15.35 24.00
CA LEU A 507 -9.59 -15.65 22.78
C LEU A 507 -10.83 -16.51 23.08
N GLY A 508 -11.59 -16.15 24.12
CA GLY A 508 -12.77 -16.89 24.58
C GLY A 508 -12.50 -18.24 25.27
N THR A 509 -11.23 -18.67 25.35
CA THR A 509 -10.84 -19.97 25.93
C THR A 509 -10.24 -19.81 27.32
N LYS A 510 -10.77 -20.53 28.31
CA LYS A 510 -10.23 -20.54 29.68
C LYS A 510 -9.05 -21.50 29.79
N LEU A 511 -7.87 -20.99 30.15
CA LEU A 511 -6.65 -21.78 30.25
C LEU A 511 -6.67 -22.74 31.45
N LEU A 512 -6.28 -23.99 31.21
CA LEU A 512 -6.24 -25.05 32.24
C LEU A 512 -4.90 -25.12 32.97
N GLU A 513 -3.87 -24.48 32.42
CA GLU A 513 -2.51 -24.41 32.95
C GLU A 513 -1.83 -23.08 32.55
N ASP A 514 -0.61 -22.85 33.05
CA ASP A 514 0.20 -21.70 32.65
C ASP A 514 0.79 -21.94 31.25
N ILE A 515 0.61 -21.00 30.33
CA ILE A 515 1.09 -21.09 28.95
C ILE A 515 2.24 -20.09 28.76
N PRO A 516 3.48 -20.56 28.50
CA PRO A 516 4.60 -19.67 28.22
C PRO A 516 4.41 -18.88 26.91
N ALA A 517 5.06 -17.71 26.80
CA ALA A 517 5.08 -16.97 25.55
C ALA A 517 5.69 -17.81 24.41
N GLY A 518 5.05 -17.77 23.24
CA GLY A 518 5.38 -18.55 22.05
C GLY A 518 4.79 -19.96 22.06
N HIS A 519 4.24 -20.43 23.18
CA HIS A 519 3.62 -21.76 23.25
C HIS A 519 2.16 -21.73 22.83
N LYS A 520 1.65 -22.89 22.42
CA LYS A 520 0.30 -23.05 21.89
C LYS A 520 -0.64 -23.56 22.96
N PHE A 521 -1.90 -23.16 22.89
CA PHE A 521 -3.00 -23.78 23.62
C PHE A 521 -4.17 -24.12 22.69
N ALA A 522 -4.93 -25.17 23.01
CA ALA A 522 -6.06 -25.59 22.20
C ALA A 522 -7.24 -24.63 22.38
N VAL A 523 -7.85 -24.14 21.30
CA VAL A 523 -9.04 -23.27 21.36
C VAL A 523 -10.36 -24.06 21.43
N ARG A 524 -10.28 -25.37 21.21
CA ARG A 524 -11.38 -26.34 21.31
C ARG A 524 -10.84 -27.68 21.81
N ASP A 525 -11.73 -28.59 22.18
CA ASP A 525 -11.33 -29.98 22.44
C ASP A 525 -10.80 -30.63 21.13
N ILE A 526 -9.71 -31.40 21.25
CA ILE A 526 -9.06 -32.13 20.17
C ILE A 526 -8.93 -33.60 20.62
N GLN A 527 -9.44 -34.54 19.82
CA GLN A 527 -9.39 -35.96 20.15
C GLN A 527 -8.01 -36.57 19.84
N LYS A 528 -7.70 -37.70 20.48
CA LYS A 528 -6.54 -38.51 20.15
C LYS A 528 -6.58 -38.92 18.66
N GLU A 529 -5.42 -38.87 18.00
CA GLU A 529 -5.22 -39.07 16.56
C GLU A 529 -5.89 -38.00 15.65
N GLU A 530 -6.51 -36.95 16.22
CA GLU A 530 -7.01 -35.82 15.43
C GLU A 530 -5.86 -34.91 14.97
N GLU A 531 -6.04 -34.28 13.80
CA GLU A 531 -5.09 -33.32 13.25
C GLU A 531 -5.14 -32.00 14.03
N VAL A 532 -3.96 -31.51 14.42
CA VAL A 532 -3.82 -30.16 14.99
C VAL A 532 -3.53 -29.20 13.85
N ILE A 533 -4.38 -28.18 13.72
CA ILE A 533 -4.35 -27.21 12.63
C ILE A 533 -3.80 -25.86 13.13
N LYS A 534 -2.76 -25.36 12.44
CA LYS A 534 -2.19 -24.01 12.63
C LYS A 534 -1.73 -23.49 11.27
N TYR A 535 -1.83 -22.18 11.01
CA TYR A 535 -1.65 -21.60 9.67
C TYR A 535 -2.70 -22.09 8.65
N GLY A 536 -3.85 -22.60 9.12
CA GLY A 536 -4.84 -23.27 8.29
C GLY A 536 -4.40 -24.61 7.71
N LYS A 537 -3.30 -25.18 8.21
CA LYS A 537 -2.70 -26.43 7.74
C LYS A 537 -2.39 -27.35 8.93
N ARG A 538 -2.23 -28.64 8.68
CA ARG A 538 -1.85 -29.61 9.71
C ARG A 538 -0.41 -29.36 10.16
N ILE A 539 -0.22 -29.22 11.48
CA ILE A 539 1.11 -29.16 12.11
C ILE A 539 1.50 -30.45 12.82
N GLY A 540 0.57 -31.39 13.01
CA GLY A 540 0.85 -32.68 13.62
C GLY A 540 -0.43 -33.42 13.99
N ILE A 541 -0.28 -34.53 14.70
CA ILE A 541 -1.37 -35.38 15.16
C ILE A 541 -1.33 -35.47 16.69
N ALA A 542 -2.49 -35.30 17.33
CA ALA A 542 -2.61 -35.41 18.78
C ALA A 542 -2.33 -36.85 19.24
N THR A 543 -1.46 -37.03 20.23
CA THR A 543 -1.12 -38.37 20.78
C THR A 543 -2.07 -38.83 21.89
N GLN A 544 -2.87 -37.91 22.41
CA GLN A 544 -3.89 -38.11 23.44
C GLN A 544 -5.01 -37.07 23.24
N ASN A 545 -6.11 -37.19 23.99
CA ASN A 545 -7.13 -36.16 24.01
C ASN A 545 -6.57 -34.88 24.64
N ILE A 546 -6.88 -33.73 24.05
CA ILE A 546 -6.46 -32.40 24.51
C ILE A 546 -7.73 -31.57 24.74
N LYS A 547 -7.88 -31.00 25.93
CA LYS A 547 -9.01 -30.13 26.27
C LYS A 547 -8.77 -28.69 25.81
N SER A 548 -9.87 -27.99 25.51
CA SER A 548 -9.83 -26.53 25.29
C SER A 548 -9.15 -25.85 26.49
N GLY A 549 -8.13 -25.04 26.20
CA GLY A 549 -7.30 -24.35 27.19
C GLY A 549 -6.06 -25.10 27.69
N GLU A 550 -5.81 -26.34 27.23
CA GLU A 550 -4.56 -27.07 27.51
C GLU A 550 -3.44 -26.67 26.55
N GLN A 551 -2.20 -26.77 27.03
CA GLN A 551 -1.00 -26.53 26.23
C GLN A 551 -0.83 -27.61 25.17
N VAL A 552 -0.54 -27.22 23.93
CA VAL A 552 -0.23 -28.16 22.84
C VAL A 552 1.27 -28.14 22.56
N HIS A 553 1.95 -29.24 22.87
CA HIS A 553 3.40 -29.38 22.75
C HIS A 553 3.84 -30.86 22.59
N LEU A 554 5.15 -31.13 22.66
CA LEU A 554 5.77 -32.45 22.46
C LEU A 554 5.17 -33.61 23.28
N HIS A 555 4.55 -33.34 24.43
CA HIS A 555 3.97 -34.37 25.28
C HIS A 555 2.62 -34.89 24.74
N ASN A 556 1.92 -34.09 23.91
CA ASN A 556 0.60 -34.42 23.36
C ASN A 556 0.48 -34.26 21.82
N LEU A 557 1.58 -33.92 21.13
CA LEU A 557 1.63 -33.72 19.67
C LEU A 557 2.84 -34.44 19.05
N LYS A 558 2.62 -35.20 17.96
CA LYS A 558 3.68 -35.85 17.14
C LYS A 558 3.61 -35.38 15.68
N THR A 559 4.74 -35.51 14.96
CA THR A 559 4.79 -35.29 13.51
C THR A 559 3.93 -36.32 12.76
N ALA A 560 3.36 -35.90 11.63
CA ALA A 560 2.63 -36.72 10.68
C ALA A 560 3.45 -37.01 9.41
N LEU A 561 4.67 -36.49 9.28
CA LEU A 561 5.53 -36.70 8.11
C LEU A 561 6.11 -38.11 8.10
N SER A 562 6.10 -38.75 6.92
CA SER A 562 6.70 -40.05 6.68
C SER A 562 7.07 -40.23 5.19
N GLY A 563 8.14 -40.98 4.91
CA GLY A 563 8.53 -41.38 3.55
C GLY A 563 8.90 -40.25 2.59
N THR A 564 8.96 -40.55 1.28
CA THR A 564 8.99 -39.57 0.18
C THR A 564 7.58 -39.37 -0.36
N SER A 565 7.26 -38.17 -0.85
CA SER A 565 5.93 -37.82 -1.36
C SER A 565 5.96 -37.67 -2.88
N GLU A 566 4.90 -38.13 -3.55
CA GLU A 566 4.66 -37.82 -4.96
C GLU A 566 3.91 -36.48 -5.07
N TYR A 567 4.37 -35.61 -5.97
CA TYR A 567 3.75 -34.30 -6.21
C TYR A 567 3.19 -34.24 -7.62
N SER A 568 2.05 -33.56 -7.79
CA SER A 568 1.43 -33.33 -9.09
C SER A 568 1.40 -31.83 -9.40
N TYR A 569 1.69 -31.50 -10.65
CA TYR A 569 1.58 -30.13 -11.16
C TYR A 569 0.13 -29.86 -11.60
N SER A 570 -0.51 -28.87 -10.96
CA SER A 570 -1.78 -28.29 -11.43
C SER A 570 -1.52 -27.04 -12.27
N GLN A 571 -2.51 -26.60 -13.07
CA GLN A 571 -2.44 -25.50 -14.05
C GLN A 571 -1.57 -24.29 -13.63
N PRO A 572 -0.98 -23.56 -14.59
CA PRO A 572 -0.06 -22.46 -14.31
C PRO A 572 -0.69 -21.42 -13.39
N PHE A 573 0.08 -21.04 -12.37
CA PHE A 573 -0.32 -20.03 -11.40
C PHE A 573 -0.58 -18.69 -12.13
N ALA A 574 -1.85 -18.30 -12.21
CA ALA A 574 -2.24 -17.04 -12.83
C ALA A 574 -1.88 -15.88 -11.89
N HIS A 575 -0.74 -15.24 -12.14
CA HIS A 575 -0.33 -14.08 -11.38
C HIS A 575 -0.75 -12.79 -12.11
N ARG A 576 -1.46 -11.92 -11.38
CA ARG A 576 -1.73 -10.55 -11.83
C ARG A 576 -0.46 -9.71 -11.60
N GLN A 577 0.11 -9.14 -12.66
CA GLN A 577 1.19 -8.17 -12.53
C GLN A 577 0.62 -6.87 -11.93
N GLU A 578 0.84 -6.66 -10.64
CA GLU A 578 0.67 -5.36 -9.99
C GLU A 578 1.93 -4.52 -10.21
N LYS A 579 1.79 -3.25 -10.60
CA LYS A 579 2.92 -2.34 -10.75
C LYS A 579 3.06 -1.51 -9.46
N TYR A 580 4.08 -1.83 -8.65
CA TYR A 580 4.46 -0.98 -7.53
C TYR A 580 5.20 0.27 -8.02
N GLU A 581 5.15 1.34 -7.22
CA GLU A 581 5.96 2.53 -7.46
C GLU A 581 7.46 2.17 -7.53
N GLU A 582 8.14 2.68 -8.55
CA GLU A 582 9.55 2.43 -8.76
C GLU A 582 10.39 3.14 -7.68
N ARG A 583 11.01 2.35 -6.79
CA ARG A 583 11.95 2.83 -5.77
C ARG A 583 13.39 2.68 -6.27
N PHE A 584 14.31 3.44 -5.68
CA PHE A 584 15.70 3.51 -6.10
C PHE A 584 16.65 3.41 -4.91
N PHE A 585 17.86 2.91 -5.14
CA PHE A 585 18.97 2.94 -4.19
C PHE A 585 20.27 3.39 -4.88
N MET A 586 21.30 3.71 -4.10
CA MET A 586 22.60 4.14 -4.61
C MET A 586 23.57 2.96 -4.72
N GLY A 587 23.70 2.36 -5.90
CA GLY A 587 24.50 1.15 -6.15
C GLY A 587 25.68 1.36 -7.09
N TYR A 588 26.61 0.41 -7.13
CA TYR A 588 27.75 0.40 -8.06
C TYR A 588 27.42 -0.46 -9.29
N GLU A 589 27.25 0.17 -10.45
CA GLU A 589 27.06 -0.54 -11.71
C GLU A 589 28.34 -1.28 -12.12
N ARG A 590 28.23 -2.58 -12.41
CA ARG A 590 29.35 -3.38 -12.91
C ARG A 590 29.26 -3.53 -14.43
N HIS A 591 30.40 -3.77 -15.08
CA HIS A 591 30.48 -3.95 -16.54
C HIS A 591 29.62 -5.11 -17.08
N ASP A 592 29.28 -6.09 -16.24
CA ASP A 592 28.40 -7.21 -16.59
C ASP A 592 26.91 -6.92 -16.36
N GLY A 593 26.55 -5.69 -15.97
CA GLY A 593 25.18 -5.23 -15.74
C GLY A 593 24.61 -5.55 -14.35
N ARG A 594 25.34 -6.29 -13.51
CA ARG A 594 24.97 -6.52 -12.10
C ARG A 594 25.31 -5.30 -11.26
N ILE A 595 24.64 -5.15 -10.12
CA ILE A 595 24.81 -4.01 -9.22
C ILE A 595 25.45 -4.46 -7.90
N GLY A 596 26.51 -3.79 -7.47
CA GLY A 596 27.07 -3.94 -6.11
C GLY A 596 26.41 -2.98 -5.12
N THR A 597 26.12 -3.45 -3.90
CA THR A 597 25.73 -2.60 -2.75
C THR A 597 26.96 -2.11 -1.97
N ARG A 598 28.11 -2.71 -2.21
CA ARG A 598 29.43 -2.30 -1.70
C ARG A 598 30.44 -2.28 -2.85
N ASN A 599 31.50 -1.51 -2.65
CA ASN A 599 32.68 -1.54 -3.50
C ASN A 599 33.91 -1.89 -2.66
N GLU A 600 34.17 -3.18 -2.48
CA GLU A 600 35.21 -3.68 -1.58
C GLU A 600 36.35 -4.38 -2.35
N ILE A 601 37.54 -4.43 -1.75
CA ILE A 601 38.62 -5.30 -2.23
C ILE A 601 38.68 -6.56 -1.39
N TRP A 602 38.63 -7.71 -2.04
CA TRP A 602 38.58 -9.01 -1.37
C TRP A 602 39.87 -9.79 -1.59
N ILE A 603 40.44 -10.35 -0.52
CA ILE A 603 41.56 -11.27 -0.58
C ILE A 603 41.01 -12.67 -0.33
N VAL A 604 41.08 -13.51 -1.35
CA VAL A 604 40.47 -14.84 -1.37
C VAL A 604 41.58 -15.88 -1.42
N PRO A 605 41.89 -16.58 -0.31
CA PRO A 605 42.82 -17.70 -0.30
C PRO A 605 42.21 -18.93 -0.96
N THR A 606 42.96 -19.63 -1.81
CA THR A 606 42.55 -20.90 -2.43
C THR A 606 42.64 -22.10 -1.50
N VAL A 607 43.28 -21.95 -0.33
CA VAL A 607 43.47 -23.01 0.66
C VAL A 607 43.66 -22.43 2.06
N GLY A 608 43.22 -23.15 3.11
CA GLY A 608 43.30 -22.68 4.50
C GLY A 608 44.72 -22.40 5.03
N CYS A 609 45.76 -23.01 4.45
CA CYS A 609 47.16 -22.86 4.88
C CYS A 609 47.69 -21.41 4.80
N ILE A 610 47.07 -20.56 3.98
CA ILE A 610 47.48 -19.17 3.74
C ILE A 610 46.45 -18.16 4.28
N ASN A 611 45.50 -18.59 5.11
CA ASN A 611 44.50 -17.70 5.72
C ASN A 611 45.16 -16.58 6.54
N ASN A 612 46.18 -16.91 7.35
CA ASN A 612 46.87 -15.90 8.15
C ASN A 612 47.60 -14.88 7.27
N THR A 613 48.24 -15.32 6.18
CA THR A 613 48.86 -14.42 5.20
C THR A 613 47.81 -13.49 4.59
N ALA A 614 46.65 -14.01 4.18
CA ALA A 614 45.55 -13.20 3.66
C ALA A 614 45.05 -12.15 4.68
N GLN A 615 44.89 -12.53 5.95
CA GLN A 615 44.47 -11.61 7.01
C GLN A 615 45.51 -10.50 7.28
N ILE A 616 46.81 -10.85 7.25
CA ILE A 616 47.90 -9.87 7.39
C ILE A 616 47.88 -8.88 6.22
N ILE A 617 47.72 -9.37 4.98
CA ILE A 617 47.62 -8.51 3.79
C ILE A 617 46.41 -7.58 3.92
N ALA A 618 45.23 -8.09 4.28
CA ALA A 618 44.02 -7.28 4.43
C ALA A 618 44.20 -6.16 5.46
N LYS A 619 44.76 -6.49 6.63
CA LYS A 619 45.03 -5.52 7.70
C LYS A 619 46.00 -4.43 7.24
N LYS A 620 47.17 -4.81 6.71
CA LYS A 620 48.16 -3.85 6.22
C LYS A 620 47.62 -3.00 5.07
N ALA A 621 46.87 -3.61 4.15
CA ALA A 621 46.26 -2.89 3.04
C ALA A 621 45.20 -1.89 3.52
N ALA A 622 44.39 -2.24 4.52
CA ALA A 622 43.41 -1.32 5.10
C ALA A 622 44.08 -0.10 5.76
N GLU A 623 45.25 -0.30 6.40
CA GLU A 623 46.06 0.79 6.97
C GLU A 623 46.67 1.69 5.88
N LEU A 624 47.12 1.11 4.75
CA LEU A 624 47.79 1.85 3.66
C LEU A 624 46.83 2.52 2.66
N PHE A 625 45.72 1.86 2.35
CA PHE A 625 44.82 2.21 1.25
C PHE A 625 43.37 2.43 1.71
N GLY A 626 43.13 2.55 3.02
CA GLY A 626 41.81 2.89 3.56
C GLY A 626 41.23 4.16 2.92
N GLY A 627 39.93 4.15 2.64
CA GLY A 627 39.21 5.29 2.04
C GLY A 627 39.16 5.32 0.51
N TYR A 628 39.91 4.46 -0.19
CA TYR A 628 39.78 4.31 -1.65
C TYR A 628 38.57 3.49 -2.09
N CYS A 629 38.04 2.67 -1.18
CA CYS A 629 36.93 1.75 -1.39
C CYS A 629 36.17 1.54 -0.07
N ASP A 630 35.02 0.85 -0.10
CA ASP A 630 34.16 0.63 1.08
C ASP A 630 34.84 -0.24 2.16
N GLY A 631 35.85 -1.02 1.79
CA GLY A 631 36.67 -1.80 2.71
C GLY A 631 37.57 -2.83 2.01
N ILE A 632 38.56 -3.33 2.75
CA ILE A 632 39.52 -4.35 2.30
C ILE A 632 39.44 -5.52 3.27
N PHE A 633 39.05 -6.71 2.78
CA PHE A 633 38.74 -7.85 3.63
C PHE A 633 39.35 -9.14 3.11
N ALA A 634 39.72 -10.05 4.02
CA ALA A 634 40.12 -11.41 3.69
C ALA A 634 39.06 -12.41 4.16
N PHE A 635 38.67 -13.33 3.28
CA PHE A 635 37.70 -14.39 3.58
C PHE A 635 38.40 -15.73 3.74
N SER A 636 38.55 -16.16 4.98
CA SER A 636 39.29 -17.38 5.31
C SER A 636 38.67 -18.61 4.65
N HIS A 637 39.52 -19.46 4.08
CA HIS A 637 39.11 -20.74 3.54
C HIS A 637 38.98 -21.76 4.69
N PRO A 638 37.83 -22.44 4.84
CA PRO A 638 37.58 -23.33 5.99
C PRO A 638 38.31 -24.69 5.94
N TYR A 639 39.01 -25.02 4.84
CA TYR A 639 39.51 -26.37 4.56
C TYR A 639 40.94 -26.33 4.01
N GLY A 640 41.65 -27.46 4.13
CA GLY A 640 42.93 -27.72 3.46
C GLY A 640 42.77 -28.24 2.03
N CYS A 641 43.87 -28.66 1.40
CA CYS A 641 43.90 -29.05 -0.02
C CYS A 641 43.27 -30.42 -0.35
N SER A 642 42.94 -31.24 0.66
CA SER A 642 42.55 -32.65 0.51
C SER A 642 41.06 -32.90 0.22
N GLN A 643 40.39 -32.01 -0.52
CA GLN A 643 39.00 -32.23 -0.95
C GLN A 643 38.97 -33.08 -2.22
N LEU A 644 38.05 -34.05 -2.27
CA LEU A 644 37.91 -35.00 -3.37
C LEU A 644 36.59 -34.81 -4.13
N GLY A 645 36.58 -35.21 -5.41
CA GLY A 645 35.37 -35.27 -6.23
C GLY A 645 34.57 -33.97 -6.23
N GLU A 646 33.27 -34.09 -5.98
CA GLU A 646 32.30 -32.98 -6.02
C GLU A 646 32.62 -31.88 -5.00
N ASP A 647 33.14 -32.20 -3.82
CA ASP A 647 33.50 -31.18 -2.81
C ASP A 647 34.62 -30.25 -3.32
N GLY A 648 35.58 -30.80 -4.08
CA GLY A 648 36.66 -30.00 -4.67
C GLY A 648 36.13 -29.03 -5.74
N GLU A 649 35.20 -29.50 -6.58
CA GLU A 649 34.52 -28.68 -7.58
C GLU A 649 33.62 -27.62 -6.94
N ASN A 650 32.88 -27.99 -5.89
CA ASN A 650 32.03 -27.08 -5.11
C ASN A 650 32.85 -25.97 -4.44
N THR A 651 34.02 -26.28 -3.89
CA THR A 651 34.98 -25.26 -3.42
C THR A 651 35.40 -24.32 -4.55
N ALA A 652 35.76 -24.84 -5.73
CA ALA A 652 36.17 -24.01 -6.86
C ALA A 652 35.03 -23.10 -7.35
N LYS A 653 33.78 -23.61 -7.39
CA LYS A 653 32.57 -22.84 -7.70
C LYS A 653 32.33 -21.72 -6.69
N PHE A 654 32.42 -22.01 -5.39
CA PHE A 654 32.24 -21.00 -4.34
C PHE A 654 33.32 -19.91 -4.39
N LEU A 655 34.60 -20.30 -4.50
CA LEU A 655 35.70 -19.34 -4.59
C LEU A 655 35.59 -18.48 -5.87
N SER A 656 35.17 -19.07 -6.98
CA SER A 656 34.87 -18.31 -8.22
C SER A 656 33.71 -17.33 -7.99
N ALA A 657 32.65 -17.76 -7.31
CA ALA A 657 31.51 -16.90 -6.97
C ALA A 657 31.92 -15.69 -6.13
N LEU A 658 32.79 -15.87 -5.11
CA LEU A 658 33.40 -14.76 -4.38
C LEU A 658 34.20 -13.83 -5.32
N CYS A 659 35.03 -14.40 -6.19
CA CYS A 659 35.87 -13.62 -7.10
C CYS A 659 35.08 -12.74 -8.08
N ARG A 660 33.87 -13.17 -8.47
CA ARG A 660 33.00 -12.47 -9.43
C ARG A 660 31.82 -11.75 -8.78
N HIS A 661 31.75 -11.71 -7.45
CA HIS A 661 30.62 -11.14 -6.73
C HIS A 661 30.55 -9.61 -6.97
N PRO A 662 29.37 -9.02 -7.21
CA PRO A 662 29.26 -7.60 -7.55
C PRO A 662 29.69 -6.64 -6.42
N ASN A 663 29.72 -7.08 -5.16
CA ASN A 663 30.28 -6.28 -4.06
C ASN A 663 31.82 -6.23 -4.05
N ALA A 664 32.49 -7.12 -4.78
CA ALA A 664 33.93 -7.09 -4.96
C ALA A 664 34.27 -6.17 -6.15
N GLY A 665 34.73 -4.95 -5.85
CA GLY A 665 35.29 -4.05 -6.87
C GLY A 665 36.60 -4.61 -7.46
N GLY A 666 37.38 -5.30 -6.63
CA GLY A 666 38.59 -5.99 -7.03
C GLY A 666 38.91 -7.15 -6.10
N VAL A 667 39.68 -8.12 -6.61
CA VAL A 667 40.01 -9.34 -5.88
C VAL A 667 41.48 -9.69 -6.02
N VAL A 668 42.13 -10.07 -4.93
CA VAL A 668 43.40 -10.79 -4.96
C VAL A 668 43.11 -12.26 -4.66
N LEU A 669 43.24 -13.11 -5.68
CA LEU A 669 43.16 -14.56 -5.53
C LEU A 669 44.54 -15.08 -5.15
N LEU A 670 44.69 -15.44 -3.87
CA LEU A 670 45.94 -15.85 -3.25
C LEU A 670 46.03 -17.38 -3.25
N GLY A 671 46.95 -17.91 -4.05
CA GLY A 671 47.32 -19.32 -4.06
C GLY A 671 48.51 -19.60 -3.15
N LEU A 672 48.60 -20.82 -2.59
CA LEU A 672 49.84 -21.24 -1.93
C LEU A 672 50.84 -21.72 -2.99
N GLY A 673 50.43 -22.65 -3.84
CA GLY A 673 51.19 -23.19 -4.98
C GLY A 673 51.06 -24.71 -5.14
N CYS A 674 50.86 -25.43 -4.03
CA CYS A 674 50.79 -26.89 -4.01
C CYS A 674 49.38 -27.48 -3.82
N GLU A 675 48.36 -26.64 -3.65
CA GLU A 675 46.98 -27.08 -3.47
C GLU A 675 46.33 -27.59 -4.77
N ASN A 676 45.33 -28.46 -4.62
CA ASN A 676 44.56 -29.00 -5.74
C ASN A 676 43.79 -27.89 -6.49
N ASN A 677 43.18 -26.95 -5.75
CA ASN A 677 42.47 -25.79 -6.31
C ASN A 677 43.40 -24.58 -6.52
N ASN A 678 44.58 -24.81 -7.13
CA ASN A 678 45.53 -23.74 -7.40
C ASN A 678 45.03 -22.73 -8.46
N ILE A 679 45.77 -21.63 -8.61
CA ILE A 679 45.47 -20.53 -9.54
C ILE A 679 45.20 -21.02 -10.97
N ARG A 680 45.92 -22.03 -11.46
CA ARG A 680 45.73 -22.56 -12.81
C ARG A 680 44.36 -23.23 -12.97
N VAL A 681 43.89 -23.94 -11.94
CA VAL A 681 42.56 -24.54 -11.90
C VAL A 681 41.49 -23.46 -11.79
N MET A 682 41.65 -22.51 -10.87
CA MET A 682 40.68 -21.43 -10.65
C MET A 682 40.46 -20.56 -11.88
N LYS A 683 41.50 -20.30 -12.69
CA LYS A 683 41.38 -19.56 -13.95
C LYS A 683 40.44 -20.18 -14.99
N LYS A 684 40.06 -21.46 -14.85
CA LYS A 684 39.08 -22.14 -15.72
C LYS A 684 37.63 -21.79 -15.37
N TYR A 685 37.38 -21.40 -14.12
CA TYR A 685 36.05 -20.98 -13.62
C TYR A 685 35.80 -19.48 -13.78
N LEU A 686 36.70 -18.75 -14.43
CA LEU A 686 36.68 -17.30 -14.57
C LEU A 686 36.82 -16.90 -16.05
N THR A 687 35.93 -16.03 -16.51
CA THR A 687 35.89 -15.43 -17.85
C THR A 687 36.97 -14.37 -18.04
N ARG A 688 37.17 -13.91 -19.29
CA ARG A 688 38.15 -12.85 -19.61
C ARG A 688 37.80 -11.51 -18.96
N THR A 689 36.52 -11.15 -18.90
CA THR A 689 36.04 -9.89 -18.31
C THR A 689 36.21 -9.89 -16.79
N GLU A 690 36.00 -11.02 -16.12
CA GLU A 690 36.22 -11.13 -14.67
C GLU A 690 37.70 -10.98 -14.31
N LYS A 691 38.60 -11.50 -15.15
CA LYS A 691 40.05 -11.45 -14.92
C LYS A 691 40.65 -10.04 -14.86
N SER A 692 40.00 -9.00 -15.38
CA SER A 692 40.54 -7.63 -15.31
C SER A 692 40.55 -7.06 -13.88
N ARG A 693 39.58 -7.47 -13.06
CA ARG A 693 39.41 -7.05 -11.66
C ARG A 693 40.08 -8.00 -10.65
N ILE A 694 40.70 -9.08 -11.15
CA ILE A 694 41.35 -10.09 -10.33
C ILE A 694 42.86 -9.99 -10.52
N ARG A 695 43.60 -9.98 -9.42
CA ARG A 695 45.05 -10.20 -9.41
C ARG A 695 45.30 -11.59 -8.87
N PHE A 696 46.19 -12.31 -9.53
CA PHE A 696 46.53 -13.70 -9.21
C PHE A 696 47.94 -13.72 -8.67
N ILE A 697 48.14 -14.36 -7.52
CA ILE A 697 49.44 -14.51 -6.90
C ILE A 697 49.56 -15.93 -6.35
N THR A 698 50.73 -16.54 -6.52
CA THR A 698 51.08 -17.83 -5.92
C THR A 698 52.18 -17.56 -4.90
N ALA A 699 51.89 -17.72 -3.61
CA ALA A 699 52.80 -17.34 -2.54
C ALA A 699 54.17 -18.03 -2.63
N GLN A 700 54.23 -19.31 -3.01
CA GLN A 700 55.49 -20.05 -3.16
C GLN A 700 56.35 -19.61 -4.35
N ASP A 701 55.78 -18.88 -5.32
CA ASP A 701 56.52 -18.37 -6.47
C ASP A 701 57.16 -16.98 -6.18
N GLU A 702 56.76 -16.33 -5.09
CA GLU A 702 57.20 -14.98 -4.72
C GLU A 702 58.26 -14.99 -3.60
N TYR A 703 59.20 -14.05 -3.64
CA TYR A 703 60.18 -13.87 -2.56
C TYR A 703 59.58 -13.22 -1.31
N ASP A 704 58.70 -12.23 -1.52
CA ASP A 704 57.89 -11.58 -0.50
C ASP A 704 56.46 -11.43 -1.04
N GLU A 705 55.64 -12.44 -0.74
CA GLU A 705 54.26 -12.52 -1.18
C GLU A 705 53.38 -11.42 -0.58
N ILE A 706 53.73 -10.91 0.61
CA ILE A 706 52.97 -9.86 1.29
C ILE A 706 53.18 -8.54 0.57
N SER A 707 54.43 -8.15 0.31
CA SER A 707 54.74 -6.90 -0.39
C SER A 707 54.15 -6.90 -1.81
N THR A 708 54.30 -8.00 -2.52
CA THR A 708 53.72 -8.18 -3.88
C THR A 708 52.19 -8.09 -3.86
N ALA A 709 51.52 -8.73 -2.90
CA ALA A 709 50.07 -8.62 -2.75
C ALA A 709 49.63 -7.20 -2.38
N LEU A 710 50.38 -6.46 -1.56
CA LEU A 710 50.06 -5.07 -1.22
C LEU A 710 50.12 -4.13 -2.43
N GLU A 711 51.09 -4.34 -3.33
CA GLU A 711 51.15 -3.59 -4.60
C GLU A 711 49.91 -3.86 -5.47
N MET A 712 49.52 -5.13 -5.58
CA MET A 712 48.31 -5.55 -6.30
C MET A 712 47.03 -4.96 -5.69
N VAL A 713 46.89 -4.98 -4.35
CA VAL A 713 45.75 -4.35 -3.67
C VAL A 713 45.73 -2.85 -3.91
N GLY A 714 46.88 -2.17 -3.81
CA GLY A 714 46.98 -0.75 -4.08
C GLY A 714 46.59 -0.38 -5.51
N GLU A 715 46.96 -1.20 -6.50
CA GLU A 715 46.50 -1.05 -7.88
C GLU A 715 44.98 -1.17 -7.99
N LEU A 716 44.40 -2.23 -7.41
CA LEU A 716 42.95 -2.45 -7.42
C LEU A 716 42.19 -1.31 -6.74
N CYS A 717 42.63 -0.84 -5.57
CA CYS A 717 42.05 0.31 -4.87
C CYS A 717 42.04 1.58 -5.72
N ARG A 718 43.12 1.86 -6.46
CA ARG A 718 43.19 3.02 -7.36
C ARG A 718 42.29 2.86 -8.58
N ASN A 719 42.13 1.63 -9.09
CA ASN A 719 41.27 1.36 -10.23
C ASN A 719 39.79 1.48 -9.86
N THR A 720 39.40 1.06 -8.66
CA THR A 720 38.00 1.05 -8.21
C THR A 720 37.54 2.36 -7.59
N SER A 721 38.46 3.26 -7.19
CA SER A 721 38.10 4.54 -6.56
C SER A 721 37.31 5.48 -7.47
N GLY A 722 37.40 5.31 -8.79
CA GLY A 722 36.59 6.03 -9.77
C GLY A 722 35.17 5.48 -9.94
N GLU A 723 34.87 4.30 -9.40
CA GLU A 723 33.53 3.72 -9.43
C GLU A 723 32.68 4.37 -8.33
N ILE A 724 31.80 5.28 -8.73
CA ILE A 724 30.90 5.99 -7.80
C ILE A 724 29.52 5.32 -7.76
N ARG A 725 28.83 5.45 -6.63
CA ARG A 725 27.44 5.01 -6.53
C ARG A 725 26.55 5.82 -7.48
N THR A 726 25.66 5.14 -8.17
CA THR A 726 24.67 5.73 -9.07
C THR A 726 23.27 5.34 -8.64
N ARG A 727 22.28 6.17 -9.00
CA ARG A 727 20.89 5.90 -8.70
C ARG A 727 20.38 4.78 -9.61
N VAL A 728 20.06 3.63 -9.03
CA VAL A 728 19.58 2.44 -9.75
C VAL A 728 18.22 1.99 -9.22
N PRO A 729 17.34 1.41 -10.07
CA PRO A 729 16.06 0.86 -9.62
C PRO A 729 16.24 -0.26 -8.59
N LEU A 730 15.33 -0.34 -7.61
CA LEU A 730 15.32 -1.41 -6.61
C LEU A 730 15.15 -2.80 -7.23
N SER A 731 14.56 -2.88 -8.42
CA SER A 731 14.46 -4.11 -9.23
C SER A 731 15.81 -4.69 -9.66
N LYS A 732 16.92 -3.95 -9.50
CA LYS A 732 18.27 -4.46 -9.73
C LYS A 732 18.90 -5.11 -8.50
N LEU A 733 18.23 -5.06 -7.34
CA LEU A 733 18.70 -5.71 -6.12
C LEU A 733 18.44 -7.23 -6.19
N VAL A 734 19.44 -8.01 -5.78
CA VAL A 734 19.28 -9.45 -5.51
C VAL A 734 19.28 -9.63 -4.00
N LEU A 735 18.11 -9.97 -3.45
CA LEU A 735 17.90 -10.10 -2.01
C LEU A 735 17.89 -11.57 -1.59
N GLY A 736 18.66 -11.92 -0.57
CA GLY A 736 18.63 -13.28 -0.01
C GLY A 736 17.89 -13.38 1.32
N MET A 737 17.22 -14.51 1.55
CA MET A 737 16.41 -14.77 2.75
C MET A 737 16.99 -15.92 3.57
N LYS A 738 17.23 -15.69 4.86
CA LYS A 738 17.69 -16.72 5.81
C LYS A 738 16.97 -16.62 7.16
N CYS A 739 16.68 -17.76 7.79
CA CYS A 739 16.28 -17.82 9.19
C CYS A 739 17.45 -18.28 10.07
N GLY A 740 17.67 -17.69 11.23
CA GLY A 740 18.63 -18.18 12.22
C GLY A 740 17.96 -19.07 13.27
N GLY A 741 18.32 -18.85 14.54
CA GLY A 741 17.61 -19.48 15.66
C GLY A 741 16.14 -19.04 15.72
N SER A 742 15.24 -19.81 15.10
CA SER A 742 13.79 -19.55 15.05
C SER A 742 13.11 -19.80 16.40
N ASP A 743 12.04 -19.06 16.63
CA ASP A 743 11.06 -19.23 17.71
C ASP A 743 9.63 -19.27 17.12
N ALA A 744 8.62 -19.52 17.94
CA ALA A 744 7.24 -19.55 17.47
C ALA A 744 6.77 -18.23 16.84
N PHE A 745 7.35 -17.09 17.24
CA PHE A 745 7.04 -15.78 16.67
C PHE A 745 7.61 -15.58 15.28
N SER A 746 8.66 -16.31 14.90
CA SER A 746 9.33 -16.17 13.61
C SER A 746 8.35 -16.34 12.45
N GLY A 747 7.47 -17.35 12.53
CA GLY A 747 6.41 -17.59 11.53
C GLY A 747 5.16 -16.72 11.69
N ILE A 748 5.13 -15.78 12.64
CA ILE A 748 3.98 -14.89 12.93
C ILE A 748 4.33 -13.43 12.61
N THR A 749 5.59 -13.03 12.80
CA THR A 749 6.05 -11.65 12.61
C THR A 749 7.09 -11.56 11.49
N ALA A 750 8.34 -11.91 11.77
CA ALA A 750 9.48 -11.63 10.90
C ALA A 750 9.42 -12.33 9.55
N ASN A 751 9.02 -13.61 9.50
CA ASN A 751 8.99 -14.36 8.23
C ASN A 751 7.86 -13.89 7.30
N PRO A 752 6.59 -13.73 7.73
CA PRO A 752 5.56 -13.12 6.87
C PRO A 752 5.90 -11.69 6.46
N LEU A 753 6.53 -10.90 7.33
CA LEU A 753 7.03 -9.56 6.96
C LEU A 753 8.06 -9.64 5.83
N CYS A 754 9.05 -10.52 5.94
CA CYS A 754 10.01 -10.79 4.86
C CYS A 754 9.31 -11.29 3.58
N GLY A 755 8.22 -12.06 3.72
CA GLY A 755 7.39 -12.49 2.61
C GLY A 755 6.76 -11.33 1.85
N MET A 756 6.22 -10.34 2.54
CA MET A 756 5.67 -9.14 1.91
C MET A 756 6.74 -8.30 1.22
N VAL A 757 7.96 -8.25 1.77
CA VAL A 757 9.12 -7.63 1.10
C VAL A 757 9.54 -8.43 -0.13
N SER A 758 9.54 -9.77 -0.02
CA SER A 758 9.81 -10.66 -1.16
C SER A 758 8.83 -10.37 -2.30
N ASP A 759 7.54 -10.28 -1.98
CA ASP A 759 6.51 -9.97 -2.96
C ASP A 759 6.69 -8.61 -3.59
N TYR A 760 6.95 -7.58 -2.78
CA TYR A 760 7.22 -6.23 -3.28
C TYR A 760 8.39 -6.21 -4.28
N ILE A 761 9.51 -6.85 -3.94
CA ILE A 761 10.71 -6.87 -4.79
C ILE A 761 10.46 -7.66 -6.07
N CYS A 762 9.90 -8.87 -5.97
CA CYS A 762 9.59 -9.71 -7.14
C CYS A 762 8.62 -9.01 -8.08
N LEU A 763 7.55 -8.39 -7.55
CA LEU A 763 6.56 -7.66 -8.34
C LEU A 763 7.12 -6.37 -8.96
N SER A 764 8.13 -5.77 -8.33
CA SER A 764 8.90 -4.66 -8.91
C SER A 764 9.89 -5.11 -10.00
N GLY A 765 9.97 -6.41 -10.31
CA GLY A 765 10.92 -6.98 -11.28
C GLY A 765 12.30 -7.31 -10.71
N GLY A 766 12.44 -7.30 -9.38
CA GLY A 766 13.66 -7.71 -8.66
C GLY A 766 13.78 -9.21 -8.46
N SER A 767 14.85 -9.63 -7.78
CA SER A 767 15.16 -11.06 -7.56
C SER A 767 15.28 -11.36 -6.08
N VAL A 768 14.66 -12.45 -5.64
CA VAL A 768 14.71 -12.94 -4.26
C VAL A 768 15.17 -14.38 -4.24
N ILE A 769 16.10 -14.72 -3.35
CA ILE A 769 16.63 -16.08 -3.19
C ILE A 769 16.20 -16.62 -1.83
N LEU A 770 15.49 -17.75 -1.84
CA LEU A 770 15.11 -18.51 -0.64
C LEU A 770 15.83 -19.86 -0.62
N SER A 771 16.54 -20.17 0.46
CA SER A 771 17.20 -21.48 0.65
C SER A 771 16.61 -22.21 1.86
N GLU A 772 17.41 -23.00 2.58
CA GLU A 772 17.02 -23.80 3.75
C GLU A 772 16.12 -25.00 3.37
N VAL A 773 16.56 -25.82 2.40
CA VAL A 773 15.75 -26.93 1.87
C VAL A 773 15.19 -27.86 2.97
N PRO A 774 15.93 -28.24 4.02
CA PRO A 774 15.37 -29.07 5.10
C PRO A 774 14.22 -28.42 5.87
N GLU A 775 14.12 -27.08 5.85
CA GLU A 775 13.04 -26.31 6.47
C GLU A 775 11.86 -26.04 5.52
N MET A 776 11.86 -26.67 4.34
CA MET A 776 10.70 -26.71 3.45
C MET A 776 9.87 -27.98 3.67
N PHE A 777 10.44 -29.02 4.29
CA PHE A 777 9.81 -30.33 4.46
C PHE A 777 8.54 -30.27 5.31
N GLY A 778 7.44 -30.80 4.80
CA GLY A 778 6.08 -30.69 5.34
C GLY A 778 5.29 -29.46 4.88
N ALA A 779 5.91 -28.53 4.15
CA ALA A 779 5.26 -27.33 3.61
C ALA A 779 5.56 -27.09 2.11
N GLU A 780 6.30 -28.02 1.47
CA GLU A 780 6.81 -27.86 0.10
C GLU A 780 5.72 -27.68 -0.94
N THR A 781 4.55 -28.30 -0.76
CA THR A 781 3.42 -28.19 -1.68
C THR A 781 3.01 -26.74 -1.94
N ASP A 782 3.07 -25.87 -0.92
CA ASP A 782 2.70 -24.45 -1.04
C ASP A 782 3.73 -23.65 -1.88
N LEU A 783 4.98 -24.12 -1.98
CA LEU A 783 5.99 -23.57 -2.89
C LEU A 783 5.85 -24.16 -4.30
N LEU A 784 5.64 -25.48 -4.39
CA LEU A 784 5.51 -26.20 -5.65
C LEU A 784 4.30 -25.71 -6.47
N GLN A 785 3.17 -25.42 -5.81
CA GLN A 785 1.97 -24.87 -6.45
C GLN A 785 2.17 -23.46 -7.03
N ARG A 786 3.25 -22.77 -6.66
CA ARG A 786 3.61 -21.43 -7.16
C ARG A 786 4.63 -21.46 -8.30
N CYS A 787 5.07 -22.63 -8.75
CA CYS A 787 6.03 -22.73 -9.86
C CYS A 787 5.42 -22.21 -11.16
N GLU A 788 6.10 -21.26 -11.82
CA GLU A 788 5.61 -20.60 -13.03
C GLU A 788 5.38 -21.56 -14.21
N SER A 789 6.10 -22.68 -14.21
CA SER A 789 6.06 -23.68 -15.27
C SER A 789 6.31 -25.08 -14.73
N LYS A 790 5.94 -26.09 -15.53
CA LYS A 790 6.24 -27.49 -15.23
C LYS A 790 7.75 -27.75 -15.09
N GLU A 791 8.59 -27.08 -15.88
CA GLU A 791 10.04 -27.24 -15.78
C GLU A 791 10.57 -26.79 -14.42
N VAL A 792 10.12 -25.62 -13.93
CA VAL A 792 10.51 -25.10 -12.62
C VAL A 792 9.96 -26.00 -11.49
N PHE A 793 8.73 -26.50 -11.64
CA PHE A 793 8.15 -27.48 -10.73
C PHE A 793 8.98 -28.75 -10.63
N ASP A 794 9.36 -29.35 -11.77
CA ASP A 794 10.13 -30.60 -11.80
C ASP A 794 11.52 -30.40 -11.16
N LYS A 795 12.17 -29.25 -11.40
CA LYS A 795 13.42 -28.87 -10.71
C LYS A 795 13.24 -28.71 -9.20
N ALA A 796 12.15 -28.11 -8.75
CA ALA A 796 11.89 -27.91 -7.33
C ALA A 796 11.63 -29.25 -6.62
N VAL A 797 10.88 -30.16 -7.26
CA VAL A 797 10.69 -31.53 -6.78
C VAL A 797 12.02 -32.27 -6.68
N LEU A 798 12.87 -32.16 -7.70
CA LEU A 798 14.22 -32.76 -7.68
C LEU A 798 15.08 -32.19 -6.55
N MET A 799 15.05 -30.88 -6.32
CA MET A 799 15.77 -30.22 -5.23
C MET A 799 15.34 -30.78 -3.87
N ILE A 800 14.04 -30.90 -3.61
CA ILE A 800 13.50 -31.44 -2.35
C ILE A 800 13.91 -32.90 -2.17
N ASN A 801 13.68 -33.75 -3.18
CA ASN A 801 13.92 -35.18 -3.07
C ASN A 801 15.42 -35.50 -2.97
N SER A 802 16.28 -34.81 -3.72
CA SER A 802 17.74 -34.99 -3.61
C SER A 802 18.27 -34.63 -2.22
N PHE A 803 17.67 -33.64 -1.55
CA PHE A 803 18.05 -33.31 -0.17
C PHE A 803 17.55 -34.37 0.83
N LYS A 804 16.36 -34.94 0.63
CA LYS A 804 15.86 -36.09 1.43
C LYS A 804 16.75 -37.32 1.25
N GLU A 805 17.21 -37.58 0.02
CA GLU A 805 18.18 -38.64 -0.28
C GLU A 805 19.54 -38.37 0.36
N TYR A 806 20.00 -37.11 0.41
CA TYR A 806 21.24 -36.74 1.08
C TYR A 806 21.23 -37.13 2.57
N PHE A 807 20.14 -36.84 3.30
CA PHE A 807 19.97 -37.31 4.69
C PHE A 807 20.02 -38.84 4.77
N SER A 808 19.25 -39.51 3.91
CA SER A 808 19.13 -40.98 3.91
C SER A 808 20.47 -41.67 3.65
N LYS A 809 21.28 -41.17 2.71
CA LYS A 809 22.62 -41.70 2.38
C LYS A 809 23.61 -41.61 3.55
N HIS A 810 23.41 -40.65 4.46
CA HIS A 810 24.23 -40.47 5.65
C HIS A 810 23.66 -41.17 6.90
N GLY A 811 22.55 -41.90 6.77
CA GLY A 811 21.91 -42.58 7.89
C GLY A 811 21.16 -41.63 8.84
N GLU A 812 20.91 -40.39 8.42
CA GLU A 812 20.24 -39.38 9.23
C GLU A 812 18.73 -39.33 8.94
N PRO A 813 17.88 -39.13 9.96
CA PRO A 813 16.43 -39.02 9.77
C PRO A 813 16.05 -37.72 9.05
N ILE A 814 15.15 -37.83 8.06
CA ILE A 814 14.71 -36.69 7.23
C ILE A 814 13.88 -35.67 8.02
N TYR A 815 13.05 -36.14 8.96
CA TYR A 815 12.02 -35.33 9.61
C TYR A 815 12.33 -34.96 11.08
N GLU A 816 13.55 -35.24 11.57
CA GLU A 816 13.97 -34.84 12.94
C GLU A 816 14.57 -33.43 12.96
N ASN A 817 13.71 -32.42 12.83
CA ASN A 817 14.07 -31.01 12.96
C ASN A 817 12.83 -30.22 13.40
N PRO A 818 12.63 -29.97 14.71
CA PRO A 818 13.25 -28.77 15.29
C PRO A 818 14.35 -29.06 16.34
N SER A 819 15.32 -28.14 16.47
CA SER A 819 16.39 -28.20 17.47
C SER A 819 15.86 -28.02 18.91
N PRO A 820 16.62 -28.39 19.96
CA PRO A 820 16.22 -28.15 21.36
C PRO A 820 15.85 -26.69 21.65
N GLY A 821 16.56 -25.74 21.03
CA GLY A 821 16.28 -24.31 21.18
C GLY A 821 14.97 -23.87 20.52
N ASN A 822 14.58 -24.50 19.40
CA ASN A 822 13.29 -24.23 18.74
C ASN A 822 12.12 -24.79 19.55
N LYS A 823 12.29 -26.01 20.09
CA LYS A 823 11.32 -26.67 20.99
C LYS A 823 11.08 -25.83 22.24
N GLN A 824 12.13 -25.28 22.86
CA GLN A 824 11.99 -24.34 23.97
C GLN A 824 11.23 -23.06 23.56
N GLY A 825 11.45 -22.59 22.32
CA GLY A 825 10.79 -21.43 21.74
C GLY A 825 9.37 -21.67 21.23
N GLY A 826 8.76 -22.83 21.48
CA GLY A 826 7.36 -23.13 21.19
C GLY A 826 7.08 -23.81 19.83
N ILE A 827 8.12 -24.15 19.06
CA ILE A 827 7.97 -24.89 17.79
C ILE A 827 8.05 -26.39 18.07
N THR A 828 6.98 -27.13 17.77
CA THR A 828 6.84 -28.52 18.21
C THR A 828 7.28 -29.52 17.14
N THR A 829 6.89 -29.31 15.89
CA THR A 829 7.10 -30.24 14.78
C THR A 829 7.83 -29.58 13.61
N LEU A 830 8.35 -30.38 12.68
CA LEU A 830 8.99 -29.87 11.47
C LEU A 830 7.95 -29.20 10.56
N GLU A 831 6.75 -29.77 10.45
CA GLU A 831 5.64 -29.18 9.69
C GLU A 831 5.35 -27.75 10.15
N GLU A 832 5.25 -27.53 11.47
CA GLU A 832 5.05 -26.20 12.04
C GLU A 832 6.20 -25.25 11.69
N LYS A 833 7.44 -25.73 11.81
CA LYS A 833 8.63 -24.95 11.49
C LYS A 833 8.64 -24.55 10.03
N SER A 834 8.37 -25.50 9.13
CA SER A 834 8.42 -25.32 7.70
C SER A 834 7.32 -24.37 7.21
N LEU A 835 6.09 -24.52 7.71
CA LEU A 835 4.99 -23.59 7.42
C LEU A 835 5.33 -22.14 7.81
N GLY A 836 6.07 -21.94 8.90
CA GLY A 836 6.59 -20.63 9.28
C GLY A 836 7.78 -20.16 8.42
N CYS A 837 8.65 -21.08 8.00
CA CYS A 837 9.88 -20.80 7.25
C CYS A 837 9.60 -20.36 5.81
N ILE A 838 8.66 -21.03 5.12
CA ILE A 838 8.33 -20.75 3.71
C ILE A 838 7.66 -19.39 3.50
N GLN A 839 7.11 -18.79 4.56
CA GLN A 839 6.48 -17.46 4.46
C GLN A 839 7.46 -16.37 4.02
N LYS A 840 8.78 -16.56 4.23
CA LYS A 840 9.80 -15.62 3.74
C LYS A 840 9.79 -15.46 2.22
N GLY A 841 9.33 -16.47 1.49
CA GLY A 841 9.17 -16.43 0.03
C GLY A 841 7.88 -15.76 -0.43
N GLY A 842 7.07 -15.21 0.48
CA GLY A 842 5.83 -14.50 0.13
C GLY A 842 4.85 -15.37 -0.66
N ARG A 843 4.14 -14.74 -1.59
CA ARG A 843 3.15 -15.33 -2.50
C ARG A 843 3.55 -15.29 -3.97
N SER A 844 4.67 -14.64 -4.29
CA SER A 844 5.20 -14.53 -5.65
C SER A 844 5.45 -15.90 -6.30
N PRO A 845 5.34 -16.00 -7.64
CA PRO A 845 5.69 -17.21 -8.37
C PRO A 845 7.14 -17.60 -8.15
N VAL A 846 7.38 -18.90 -8.05
CA VAL A 846 8.74 -19.47 -8.11
C VAL A 846 9.15 -19.51 -9.58
N THR A 847 10.19 -18.77 -9.93
CA THR A 847 10.64 -18.57 -11.33
C THR A 847 11.90 -19.36 -11.67
N ASP A 848 12.65 -19.82 -10.66
CA ASP A 848 13.82 -20.65 -10.87
C ASP A 848 14.16 -21.53 -9.65
N VAL A 849 15.01 -22.53 -9.90
CA VAL A 849 15.61 -23.38 -8.88
C VAL A 849 17.10 -23.49 -9.15
N LEU A 850 17.90 -23.02 -8.20
CA LEU A 850 19.34 -22.90 -8.28
C LEU A 850 20.03 -24.06 -7.57
N GLU A 851 21.06 -24.60 -8.19
CA GLU A 851 21.97 -25.58 -7.57
C GLU A 851 22.90 -24.90 -6.57
N LEU A 852 23.67 -25.70 -5.80
CA LEU A 852 24.68 -25.19 -4.87
C LEU A 852 25.67 -24.26 -5.59
N TYR A 853 25.79 -23.00 -5.13
CA TYR A 853 26.57 -21.92 -5.74
C TYR A 853 26.16 -21.53 -7.18
N GLY A 854 24.96 -21.92 -7.62
CA GLY A 854 24.36 -21.47 -8.87
C GLY A 854 23.97 -20.00 -8.80
N GLU A 855 24.25 -19.24 -9.87
CA GLU A 855 23.96 -17.80 -9.94
C GLU A 855 22.48 -17.52 -10.27
N CYS A 856 21.86 -16.61 -9.52
CA CYS A 856 20.54 -16.08 -9.79
C CYS A 856 20.59 -15.13 -11.01
N LYS A 857 19.87 -15.50 -12.08
CA LYS A 857 19.82 -14.74 -13.34
C LYS A 857 18.42 -14.27 -13.72
N LYS A 858 17.39 -14.92 -13.19
CA LYS A 858 15.98 -14.59 -13.44
C LYS A 858 15.44 -13.73 -12.30
N SER A 859 14.64 -12.73 -12.66
CA SER A 859 13.80 -12.00 -11.71
C SER A 859 12.71 -12.89 -11.12
N GLY A 860 12.21 -12.53 -9.95
CA GLY A 860 11.23 -13.30 -9.19
C GLY A 860 11.86 -14.10 -8.04
N LEU A 861 11.11 -15.07 -7.52
CA LEU A 861 11.55 -15.92 -6.41
C LEU A 861 12.30 -17.15 -6.95
N SER A 862 13.57 -17.27 -6.60
CA SER A 862 14.39 -18.45 -6.86
C SER A 862 14.54 -19.29 -5.60
N LEU A 863 14.36 -20.61 -5.70
CA LEU A 863 14.71 -21.55 -4.63
C LEU A 863 16.16 -21.99 -4.79
N LEU A 864 16.95 -22.02 -3.72
CA LEU A 864 18.37 -22.38 -3.77
C LEU A 864 18.63 -23.65 -2.96
N TRP A 865 19.17 -24.67 -3.63
CA TRP A 865 19.62 -25.90 -2.99
C TRP A 865 20.70 -25.59 -1.94
N GLY A 866 20.49 -26.02 -0.70
CA GLY A 866 21.44 -25.83 0.38
C GLY A 866 20.88 -26.18 1.76
N PRO A 867 21.77 -26.44 2.75
CA PRO A 867 21.37 -26.80 4.10
C PRO A 867 20.74 -25.61 4.85
N GLY A 868 20.10 -25.88 5.98
CA GLY A 868 19.61 -24.85 6.91
C GLY A 868 20.68 -24.23 7.82
N ASN A 869 21.95 -24.66 7.75
CA ASN A 869 23.02 -24.12 8.60
C ASN A 869 23.24 -22.62 8.31
N ASP A 870 23.26 -21.78 9.36
CA ASP A 870 23.32 -20.32 9.25
C ASP A 870 24.45 -19.82 8.33
N ILE A 871 25.69 -20.25 8.58
CA ILE A 871 26.89 -19.73 7.89
C ILE A 871 26.95 -20.27 6.46
N VAL A 872 26.76 -21.58 6.28
CA VAL A 872 26.84 -22.24 4.96
C VAL A 872 25.72 -21.75 4.04
N SER A 873 24.49 -21.70 4.54
CA SER A 873 23.32 -21.26 3.76
C SER A 873 23.44 -19.79 3.36
N SER A 874 23.83 -18.91 4.30
CA SER A 874 24.03 -17.48 3.98
C SER A 874 25.16 -17.28 2.96
N SER A 875 26.24 -18.05 3.09
CA SER A 875 27.36 -18.01 2.14
C SER A 875 26.94 -18.51 0.76
N ASN A 876 26.11 -19.56 0.70
CA ASN A 876 25.55 -20.07 -0.55
C ASN A 876 24.62 -19.07 -1.22
N ILE A 877 23.74 -18.42 -0.47
CA ILE A 877 22.84 -17.36 -0.98
C ILE A 877 23.64 -16.17 -1.51
N ALA A 878 24.66 -15.73 -0.78
CA ALA A 878 25.55 -14.66 -1.23
C ALA A 878 26.37 -15.07 -2.47
N ALA A 879 26.87 -16.31 -2.53
CA ALA A 879 27.56 -16.86 -3.71
C ALA A 879 26.63 -16.98 -4.94
N ALA A 880 25.33 -17.18 -4.72
CA ALA A 880 24.32 -17.15 -5.77
C ALA A 880 24.06 -15.72 -6.33
N GLY A 881 24.70 -14.69 -5.76
CA GLY A 881 24.69 -13.32 -6.25
C GLY A 881 23.88 -12.34 -5.39
N ALA A 882 23.34 -12.77 -4.25
CA ALA A 882 22.65 -11.86 -3.34
C ALA A 882 23.61 -10.81 -2.78
N THR A 883 23.30 -9.54 -3.02
CA THR A 883 24.12 -8.41 -2.55
C THR A 883 23.71 -7.88 -1.19
N LEU A 884 22.62 -8.40 -0.63
CA LEU A 884 22.10 -8.10 0.69
C LEU A 884 21.32 -9.31 1.21
N LEU A 885 21.41 -9.59 2.51
CA LEU A 885 20.70 -10.68 3.19
C LEU A 885 19.73 -10.14 4.24
N LEU A 886 18.50 -10.67 4.26
CA LEU A 886 17.61 -10.58 5.41
C LEU A 886 17.75 -11.84 6.25
N PHE A 887 18.11 -11.66 7.52
CA PHE A 887 18.35 -12.73 8.46
C PHE A 887 17.36 -12.63 9.63
N THR A 888 16.32 -13.46 9.65
CA THR A 888 15.33 -13.45 10.74
C THR A 888 15.83 -14.26 11.94
N THR A 889 15.55 -13.82 13.17
CA THR A 889 15.97 -14.55 14.38
C THR A 889 15.05 -14.30 15.57
N GLY A 890 14.73 -15.35 16.32
CA GLY A 890 14.01 -15.27 17.59
C GLY A 890 14.91 -15.40 18.83
N ARG A 891 16.19 -15.74 18.63
CA ARG A 891 17.14 -15.99 19.73
C ARG A 891 18.35 -15.04 19.72
N GLY A 892 18.61 -14.38 18.59
CA GLY A 892 19.75 -13.49 18.40
C GLY A 892 21.04 -14.26 18.13
N THR A 893 21.83 -13.79 17.16
CA THR A 893 23.15 -14.32 16.82
C THR A 893 24.06 -13.16 16.38
N PRO A 894 25.36 -13.17 16.69
CA PRO A 894 26.28 -12.15 16.17
C PRO A 894 26.64 -12.34 14.69
N PHE A 895 26.36 -13.51 14.10
CA PHE A 895 26.78 -13.88 12.74
C PHE A 895 26.53 -12.81 11.65
N GLY A 896 27.48 -12.54 10.76
CA GLY A 896 27.24 -11.80 9.52
C GLY A 896 27.90 -12.51 8.35
N SER A 897 27.29 -12.44 7.16
CA SER A 897 27.90 -12.99 5.95
C SER A 897 28.92 -12.01 5.35
N PHE A 898 29.60 -12.40 4.27
CA PHE A 898 30.47 -11.53 3.49
C PHE A 898 29.73 -10.45 2.68
N VAL A 899 28.39 -10.45 2.72
CA VAL A 899 27.52 -9.37 2.21
C VAL A 899 26.72 -8.74 3.37
N PRO A 900 26.26 -7.48 3.24
CA PRO A 900 25.43 -6.82 4.26
C PRO A 900 24.28 -7.71 4.72
N THR A 901 24.19 -7.94 6.03
CA THR A 901 23.22 -8.86 6.64
C THR A 901 22.35 -8.06 7.62
N ILE A 902 21.11 -7.76 7.22
CA ILE A 902 20.11 -7.10 8.06
C ILE A 902 19.48 -8.15 8.98
N LYS A 903 19.66 -7.98 10.28
CA LYS A 903 19.14 -8.89 11.31
C LYS A 903 17.78 -8.41 11.82
N ILE A 904 16.77 -9.26 11.63
CA ILE A 904 15.38 -8.98 11.96
C ILE A 904 14.96 -9.85 13.14
N SER A 905 14.63 -9.22 14.27
CA SER A 905 14.14 -9.92 15.46
C SER A 905 12.65 -10.24 15.33
N SER A 906 12.23 -11.46 15.65
CA SER A 906 10.81 -11.85 15.68
C SER A 906 10.08 -11.42 16.96
N ASN A 907 10.84 -11.11 18.03
CA ASN A 907 10.31 -10.68 19.33
C ASN A 907 11.07 -9.45 19.89
N SER A 908 10.37 -8.54 20.57
CA SER A 908 10.98 -7.31 21.11
C SER A 908 11.97 -7.57 22.25
N SER A 909 11.90 -8.73 22.91
CA SER A 909 12.83 -9.08 24.00
C SER A 909 14.26 -9.26 23.50
N VAL A 910 14.44 -9.95 22.36
CA VAL A 910 15.74 -10.11 21.71
C VAL A 910 16.19 -8.78 21.10
N ALA A 911 15.31 -8.06 20.41
CA ALA A 911 15.64 -6.74 19.84
C ALA A 911 16.20 -5.78 20.91
N ASN A 912 15.58 -5.74 22.09
CA ASN A 912 16.03 -4.87 23.18
C ASN A 912 17.30 -5.35 23.88
N ARG A 913 17.45 -6.65 24.14
CA ARG A 913 18.64 -7.19 24.83
C ARG A 913 19.89 -7.24 23.93
N LYS A 914 19.70 -7.32 22.61
CA LYS A 914 20.77 -7.48 21.62
C LYS A 914 20.76 -6.36 20.58
N ARG A 915 20.58 -5.11 21.01
CA ARG A 915 20.59 -3.91 20.14
C ARG A 915 21.86 -3.73 19.30
N SER A 916 22.98 -4.28 19.75
CA SER A 916 24.23 -4.26 18.98
C SER A 916 24.26 -5.31 17.86
N TRP A 917 23.31 -6.26 17.84
CA TRP A 917 23.18 -7.28 16.81
C TRP A 917 21.97 -7.05 15.92
N ILE A 918 20.83 -6.59 16.47
CA ILE A 918 19.57 -6.49 15.73
C ILE A 918 19.45 -5.15 15.02
N ASP A 919 19.13 -5.19 13.72
CA ASP A 919 18.87 -4.01 12.88
C ASP A 919 17.37 -3.62 12.89
N PHE A 920 16.46 -4.60 13.00
CA PHE A 920 15.01 -4.37 12.90
C PHE A 920 14.21 -5.22 13.91
N ASP A 921 13.17 -4.64 14.53
CA ASP A 921 12.23 -5.34 15.43
C ASP A 921 10.87 -5.57 14.75
N ALA A 922 10.59 -6.79 14.30
CA ALA A 922 9.32 -7.13 13.66
C ALA A 922 8.19 -7.38 14.68
N ALA A 923 8.49 -7.45 15.97
CA ALA A 923 7.51 -7.82 16.99
C ALA A 923 6.43 -6.76 17.24
N GLY A 924 6.68 -5.51 16.81
CA GLY A 924 5.68 -4.45 16.86
C GLY A 924 4.40 -4.77 16.07
N ILE A 925 4.49 -5.69 15.10
CA ILE A 925 3.34 -6.25 14.36
C ILE A 925 2.33 -6.88 15.33
N LEU A 926 2.79 -7.57 16.39
CA LEU A 926 1.88 -8.20 17.37
C LEU A 926 1.04 -7.20 18.16
N LYS A 927 1.45 -5.92 18.21
CA LYS A 927 0.74 -4.87 18.95
C LYS A 927 -0.19 -4.06 18.07
N ASN A 928 0.26 -3.76 16.84
CA ASN A 928 -0.43 -2.82 15.95
C ASN A 928 -1.17 -3.50 14.79
N ASN A 929 -0.93 -4.79 14.56
CA ASN A 929 -1.43 -5.56 13.42
C ASN A 929 -1.24 -4.85 12.06
N ASP A 930 -0.16 -4.08 11.90
CA ASP A 930 0.07 -3.25 10.71
C ASP A 930 1.29 -3.73 9.92
N PHE A 931 1.13 -4.88 9.26
CA PHE A 931 2.18 -5.45 8.42
C PHE A 931 2.63 -4.50 7.30
N THR A 932 1.73 -3.66 6.77
CA THR A 932 2.02 -2.72 5.68
C THR A 932 3.01 -1.65 6.13
N PHE A 933 2.78 -1.04 7.29
CA PHE A 933 3.73 -0.08 7.88
C PHE A 933 5.10 -0.70 8.11
N TYR A 934 5.17 -1.87 8.77
CA TYR A 934 6.45 -2.52 9.06
C TYR A 934 7.15 -2.98 7.76
N ARG A 935 6.41 -3.35 6.72
CA ARG A 935 6.98 -3.66 5.39
C ARG A 935 7.67 -2.44 4.82
N ASP A 936 7.01 -1.28 4.84
CA ASP A 936 7.55 -0.05 4.25
C ASP A 936 8.78 0.45 5.01
N GLU A 937 8.78 0.34 6.34
CA GLU A 937 9.96 0.63 7.17
C GLU A 937 11.12 -0.34 6.90
N LEU A 938 10.84 -1.63 6.72
CA LEU A 938 11.88 -2.60 6.36
C LEU A 938 12.43 -2.37 4.95
N ILE A 939 11.58 -2.02 3.97
CA ILE A 939 12.02 -1.64 2.62
C ILE A 939 12.90 -0.39 2.67
N LYS A 940 12.55 0.60 3.49
CA LYS A 940 13.36 1.80 3.70
C LYS A 940 14.75 1.42 4.23
N LEU A 941 14.82 0.59 5.28
CA LEU A 941 16.09 0.10 5.82
C LEU A 941 16.91 -0.68 4.78
N ILE A 942 16.26 -1.48 3.93
CA ILE A 942 16.91 -2.19 2.82
C ILE A 942 17.52 -1.20 1.82
N ILE A 943 16.79 -0.15 1.42
CA ILE A 943 17.27 0.88 0.50
C ILE A 943 18.45 1.63 1.10
N GLU A 944 18.36 2.05 2.37
CA GLU A 944 19.43 2.73 3.10
C GLU A 944 20.69 1.85 3.17
N THR A 945 20.52 0.58 3.54
CA THR A 945 21.63 -0.39 3.62
C THR A 945 22.26 -0.65 2.26
N ALA A 946 21.45 -0.88 1.22
CA ALA A 946 21.91 -1.06 -0.15
C ALA A 946 22.65 0.17 -0.67
N SER A 947 22.24 1.37 -0.23
CA SER A 947 22.83 2.66 -0.56
C SER A 947 24.15 2.97 0.18
N GLY A 948 24.53 2.16 1.16
CA GLY A 948 25.84 2.26 1.82
C GLY A 948 25.80 2.27 3.35
N GLU A 949 24.61 2.40 3.96
CA GLU A 949 24.50 2.32 5.42
C GLU A 949 24.93 0.93 5.92
N LYS A 950 25.78 0.91 6.95
CA LYS A 950 26.34 -0.33 7.48
C LYS A 950 25.36 -1.01 8.43
N THR A 951 25.12 -2.30 8.22
CA THR A 951 24.35 -3.11 9.18
C THR A 951 25.11 -3.26 10.50
N LYS A 952 24.42 -3.69 11.57
CA LYS A 952 25.05 -4.01 12.85
C LYS A 952 26.14 -5.07 12.72
N SER A 953 25.99 -6.07 11.85
CA SER A 953 27.06 -7.06 11.62
C SER A 953 28.30 -6.42 11.00
N GLU A 954 28.14 -5.52 10.03
CA GLU A 954 29.26 -4.81 9.41
C GLU A 954 29.97 -3.87 10.38
N GLN A 955 29.21 -3.13 11.20
CA GLN A 955 29.76 -2.23 12.23
C GLN A 955 30.63 -2.97 13.25
N ASN A 956 30.26 -4.21 13.58
CA ASN A 956 31.01 -5.06 14.51
C ASN A 956 32.12 -5.89 13.83
N GLY A 957 32.26 -5.82 12.50
CA GLY A 957 33.24 -6.62 11.75
C GLY A 957 32.89 -8.10 11.61
N TYR A 958 31.63 -8.50 11.82
CA TYR A 958 31.19 -9.88 11.66
C TYR A 958 30.96 -10.20 10.18
N ARG A 959 31.90 -10.92 9.56
CA ARG A 959 31.89 -11.27 8.14
C ARG A 959 32.47 -12.67 7.94
N GLU A 960 31.60 -13.63 7.75
CA GLU A 960 31.94 -15.05 7.64
C GLU A 960 31.59 -15.61 6.26
N ALA A 961 32.41 -16.55 5.81
CA ALA A 961 32.23 -17.32 4.60
C ALA A 961 32.46 -18.80 4.92
N ALA A 962 31.54 -19.67 4.51
CA ALA A 962 31.67 -21.11 4.69
C ALA A 962 31.27 -21.86 3.42
N ILE A 963 31.98 -22.96 3.19
CA ILE A 963 31.78 -23.86 2.05
C ILE A 963 31.03 -25.08 2.58
N PHE A 964 29.94 -25.47 1.92
CA PHE A 964 29.31 -26.76 2.15
C PHE A 964 30.24 -27.89 1.70
N LYS A 965 30.42 -28.88 2.58
CA LYS A 965 31.21 -30.08 2.35
C LYS A 965 30.40 -31.30 2.75
N SER A 966 30.34 -32.30 1.88
CA SER A 966 29.57 -33.53 2.08
C SER A 966 30.44 -34.80 2.13
N GLY A 967 31.59 -34.78 1.48
CA GLY A 967 32.49 -35.91 1.35
C GLY A 967 33.56 -36.01 2.45
N ILE A 968 34.40 -37.04 2.31
CA ILE A 968 35.45 -37.37 3.28
C ILE A 968 36.61 -36.36 3.18
N THR A 969 37.27 -36.07 4.30
CA THR A 969 38.60 -35.43 4.31
C THR A 969 39.65 -36.54 4.39
N LEU A 970 40.61 -36.56 3.46
CA LEU A 970 41.74 -37.51 3.52
C LEU A 970 42.63 -37.29 4.74
#